data_AF-A0A948BEX5-F1
#
_entry.id   AF-A0A948BEX5-F1
#
_cell.length_a   1.000
_cell.length_b   1.000
_cell.length_c   1.000
_cell.angle_alpha   90.00
_cell.angle_beta   90.00
_cell.angle_gamma   90.00
#
_symmetry.space_group_name_H-M   'P 1'
#
loop_
_entity.id
_entity.type
_entity.pdbx_description
1 polymer ?
#
loop_
_entity_poly.entity_id
_entity_poly.type
_entity_poly.pdbx_seq_one_letter_code
_entity_poly.pdbx_strand_id
1 'polypeptide(L)'
;MEDLRKRLLKAEERINYLSQIKEGSEWGNLAGLVSKINQLRDSFYDHTVEGLAEQVRALEDSLSFLEDRCEENLTSMERVRIVRNPQRFSLKDILENVYDDFTELGGEEDINIDPAMVAARANILRRFKNRVVTRQVMVIGHEKGHGEEYRNGGSAKPWGNEKALRYMRVAETEGIPIHFYVFTPGAFPVEDYPGAAQQIARNLYVMAKLRVPMISVTSEGGSGGAEAIGMADQRMMFSHGYYSVISPEGGAAIDGKFREGEKVPKEMIEATAERLRITAEDNLRLGTIDRIIQEPPLGAKRDDFVFFKRLRFEIIRATDEVVLKTKSLRAFRAYEVKMKKVEDPTVEKPHLNISWELQSDEVRRLLAQRSRKYRNMATHAFDGKKGASSAFFRTVTKLAARVYYSFRYDVLKSQQKQVRKVFEDVHGEGSVLIKQVSAPFSAAYNFISRKPENKIVKAVAGRPAGAEEDLKFGEQYTSHLANEDRTVSCPNAEKHGCKDLWVPDLYGEFCGVCENCGHHFPLEYEWYLKNLFDQDSFREFNADICAKDPLGFFGYESKLKTACSKTGRNSAIITFDAQVMGVDLVVALLYSNFRNGTVGAAEGEKFVLACESAKIRRRPLLAYVHTTGGIRIHEGTLGVVQMPKCTMAVREYIDNGGLYIVVYDINSYAGPVASFLGCSPYQFAIRSSRIGFAGEGVIRETTGEDIPPDYHKSRNALRRGHIQGIWDRREFRRNLHKSLLTMGGRNLYYR
;
A
#
# COMPACT_ATOMS: atom_id res chain seq x y z
N MET A 1 11.02 30.83 -46.39
CA MET A 1 12.28 30.38 -45.76
C MET A 1 12.15 30.20 -44.25
N GLU A 2 11.72 31.20 -43.48
CA GLU A 2 11.67 31.08 -42.02
C GLU A 2 10.67 30.02 -41.50
N ASP A 3 9.51 29.88 -42.16
CA ASP A 3 8.55 28.80 -41.88
C ASP A 3 9.15 27.40 -42.09
N LEU A 4 9.85 27.19 -43.22
CA LEU A 4 10.54 25.93 -43.52
C LEU A 4 11.64 25.61 -42.50
N ARG A 5 12.35 26.62 -42.01
CA ARG A 5 13.33 26.46 -40.92
C ARG A 5 12.67 25.99 -39.62
N LYS A 6 11.52 26.56 -39.25
CA LYS A 6 10.74 26.14 -38.07
C LYS A 6 10.23 24.71 -38.22
N ARG A 7 9.74 24.33 -39.40
CA ARG A 7 9.28 22.97 -39.70
C ARG A 7 10.42 21.95 -39.62
N LEU A 8 11.59 22.27 -40.18
CA LEU A 8 12.77 21.42 -40.10
C LEU A 8 13.21 21.22 -38.64
N LEU A 9 13.24 22.28 -37.84
CA LEU A 9 13.58 22.20 -36.41
C LEU A 9 12.59 21.32 -35.63
N LYS A 10 11.28 21.45 -35.91
CA LYS A 10 10.26 20.56 -35.32
C LYS A 10 10.43 19.09 -35.74
N ALA A 11 10.80 18.84 -37.00
CA ALA A 11 11.10 17.49 -37.46
C ALA A 11 12.31 16.90 -36.73
N GLU A 12 13.34 17.71 -36.45
CA GLU A 12 14.53 17.32 -35.68
C GLU A 12 14.16 16.94 -34.24
N GLU A 13 13.36 17.76 -33.57
CA GLU A 13 12.86 17.47 -32.22
C GLU A 13 12.06 16.16 -32.17
N ARG A 14 11.20 15.92 -33.16
CA ARG A 14 10.41 14.67 -33.29
C ARG A 14 11.29 13.45 -33.53
N ILE A 15 12.29 13.52 -34.43
CA ILE A 15 13.25 12.44 -34.68
C ILE A 15 14.07 12.13 -33.42
N ASN A 16 14.53 13.16 -32.71
CA ASN A 16 15.27 13.01 -31.46
C ASN A 16 14.41 12.35 -30.37
N TYR A 17 13.14 12.76 -30.26
CA TYR A 17 12.18 12.16 -29.34
C TYR A 17 11.98 10.67 -29.64
N LEU A 18 11.76 10.32 -30.90
CA LEU A 18 11.57 8.93 -31.32
C LEU A 18 12.83 8.07 -31.08
N SER A 19 14.03 8.65 -31.28
CA SER A 19 15.31 8.01 -30.96
C SER A 19 15.47 7.70 -29.47
N GLN A 20 15.00 8.60 -28.60
CA GLN A 20 15.03 8.40 -27.14
C GLN A 20 14.07 7.30 -26.70
N ILE A 21 12.90 7.17 -27.33
CA ILE A 21 11.94 6.10 -27.04
C ILE A 21 12.50 4.73 -27.44
N LYS A 22 13.09 4.62 -28.65
CA LYS A 22 13.63 3.37 -29.17
C LYS A 22 15.04 3.03 -28.67
N GLU A 23 15.67 3.94 -27.92
CA GLU A 23 17.00 3.78 -27.35
C GLU A 23 18.08 3.46 -28.41
N GLY A 24 17.98 4.09 -29.59
CA GLY A 24 18.90 3.91 -30.71
C GLY A 24 18.31 4.35 -32.05
N SER A 25 19.17 4.44 -33.08
CA SER A 25 18.78 4.82 -34.45
C SER A 25 18.56 3.62 -35.39
N GLU A 26 18.77 2.40 -34.90
CA GLU A 26 18.66 1.16 -35.69
C GLU A 26 17.22 0.69 -35.91
N TRP A 27 16.24 1.31 -35.23
CA TRP A 27 14.84 0.94 -35.37
C TRP A 27 14.24 1.50 -36.67
N GLY A 28 13.78 0.61 -37.56
CA GLY A 28 13.19 1.00 -38.84
C GLY A 28 14.16 1.80 -39.71
N ASN A 29 13.71 2.93 -40.26
CA ASN A 29 14.55 3.83 -41.07
C ASN A 29 14.95 5.10 -40.30
N LEU A 30 15.07 5.04 -38.97
CA LEU A 30 15.35 6.21 -38.14
C LEU A 30 16.72 6.82 -38.47
N ALA A 31 17.76 5.99 -38.62
CA ALA A 31 19.08 6.43 -39.07
C ALA A 31 19.05 7.15 -40.43
N GLY A 32 18.20 6.68 -41.35
CA GLY A 32 17.99 7.33 -42.64
C GLY A 32 17.33 8.71 -42.50
N LEU A 33 16.35 8.87 -41.60
CA LEU A 33 15.75 10.17 -41.31
C LEU A 33 16.74 11.14 -40.64
N VAL A 34 17.57 10.65 -39.71
CA VAL A 34 18.65 11.43 -39.08
C VAL A 34 19.66 11.91 -40.13
N SER A 35 20.05 11.06 -41.06
CA SER A 35 20.94 11.45 -42.16
C SER A 35 20.28 12.50 -43.06
N LYS A 36 19.02 12.26 -43.45
CA LYS A 36 18.26 13.16 -44.33
C LYS A 36 18.04 14.54 -43.71
N ILE A 37 17.76 14.62 -42.41
CA ILE A 37 17.57 15.92 -41.75
C ILE A 37 18.89 16.70 -41.61
N ASN A 38 20.00 16.01 -41.32
CA ASN A 38 21.33 16.64 -41.31
C ASN A 38 21.69 17.18 -42.70
N GLN A 39 21.46 16.40 -43.76
CA GLN A 39 21.68 16.83 -45.14
C GLN A 39 20.84 18.08 -45.50
N LEU A 40 19.56 18.09 -45.15
CA LEU A 40 18.67 19.22 -45.40
C LEU A 40 19.04 20.48 -44.60
N ARG A 41 19.60 20.30 -43.40
CA ARG A 41 20.10 21.40 -42.57
C ARG A 41 21.37 22.00 -43.16
N ASP A 42 22.29 21.15 -43.59
CA ASP A 42 23.60 21.58 -44.10
C ASP A 42 23.48 22.22 -45.49
N SER A 43 22.54 21.74 -46.31
CA SER A 43 22.25 22.29 -47.66
C SER A 43 21.07 23.27 -47.69
N PHE A 44 20.64 23.82 -46.54
CA PHE A 44 19.40 24.60 -46.41
C PHE A 44 19.29 25.79 -47.38
N TYR A 45 20.42 26.44 -47.67
CA TYR A 45 20.48 27.60 -48.58
C TYR A 45 20.80 27.23 -50.04
N ASP A 46 21.04 25.95 -50.32
CA ASP A 46 21.41 25.47 -51.66
C ASP A 46 20.19 25.05 -52.50
N HIS A 47 19.01 24.93 -51.88
CA HIS A 47 17.76 24.51 -52.54
C HIS A 47 16.85 25.70 -52.89
N THR A 48 16.05 25.55 -53.94
CA THR A 48 14.91 26.45 -54.19
C THR A 48 13.85 26.30 -53.09
N VAL A 49 13.04 27.33 -52.86
CA VAL A 49 12.02 27.32 -51.81
C VAL A 49 11.01 26.19 -52.02
N GLU A 50 10.61 25.95 -53.26
CA GLU A 50 9.68 24.89 -53.65
C GLU A 50 10.30 23.49 -53.44
N GLY A 51 11.55 23.30 -53.87
CA GLY A 51 12.24 22.01 -53.73
C GLY A 51 12.54 21.65 -52.27
N LEU A 52 12.88 22.63 -51.44
CA LEU A 52 13.05 22.44 -50.00
C LEU A 52 11.72 22.11 -49.33
N ALA A 53 10.63 22.79 -49.70
CA ALA A 53 9.30 22.53 -49.16
C ALA A 53 8.82 21.11 -49.45
N GLU A 54 9.09 20.59 -50.66
CA GLU A 54 8.75 19.21 -51.04
C GLU A 54 9.56 18.18 -50.24
N GLN A 55 10.87 18.39 -50.10
CA GLN A 55 11.72 17.49 -49.31
C GLN A 55 11.35 17.48 -47.82
N VAL A 56 11.00 18.64 -47.26
CA VAL A 56 10.52 18.75 -45.87
C VAL A 56 9.17 18.03 -45.69
N ARG A 57 8.22 18.18 -46.64
CA ARG A 57 6.96 17.41 -46.60
C ARG A 57 7.20 15.91 -46.65
N ALA A 58 8.05 15.43 -47.57
CA ALA A 58 8.37 14.02 -47.67
C ALA A 58 9.06 13.47 -46.39
N LEU A 59 9.86 14.30 -45.72
CA LEU A 59 10.45 13.97 -44.42
C LEU A 59 9.37 13.87 -43.33
N GLU A 60 8.48 14.85 -43.25
CA GLU A 60 7.37 14.87 -42.28
C GLU A 60 6.40 13.69 -42.47
N ASP A 61 6.07 13.32 -43.72
CA ASP A 61 5.23 12.17 -44.04
C ASP A 61 5.90 10.86 -43.61
N SER A 62 7.19 10.69 -43.93
CA SER A 62 7.96 9.51 -43.52
C SER A 62 8.08 9.42 -42.00
N LEU A 63 8.24 10.55 -41.32
CA LEU A 63 8.32 10.63 -39.87
C LEU A 63 7.00 10.27 -39.22
N SER A 64 5.88 10.80 -39.73
CA SER A 64 4.54 10.50 -39.22
C SER A 64 4.21 9.02 -39.36
N PHE A 65 4.58 8.40 -40.49
CA PHE A 65 4.46 6.95 -40.67
C PHE A 65 5.25 6.14 -39.64
N LEU A 66 6.48 6.56 -39.29
CA LEU A 66 7.26 5.88 -38.26
C LEU A 66 6.70 6.11 -36.85
N GLU A 67 6.17 7.29 -36.56
CA GLU A 67 5.52 7.59 -35.29
C GLU A 67 4.26 6.72 -35.09
N ASP A 68 3.40 6.61 -36.11
CA ASP A 68 2.21 5.75 -36.07
C ASP A 68 2.59 4.28 -35.84
N ARG A 69 3.59 3.77 -36.57
CA ARG A 69 4.10 2.41 -36.38
C ARG A 69 4.73 2.19 -35.01
N CYS A 70 5.36 3.22 -34.44
CA CYS A 70 5.91 3.18 -33.10
C CYS A 70 4.79 3.07 -32.07
N GLU A 71 3.77 3.92 -32.17
CA GLU A 71 2.60 3.94 -31.30
C GLU A 71 1.88 2.58 -31.25
N GLU A 72 1.64 1.97 -32.42
CA GLU A 72 0.97 0.67 -32.54
C GLU A 72 1.72 -0.47 -31.83
N ASN A 73 3.05 -0.36 -31.70
CA ASN A 73 3.92 -1.43 -31.22
C ASN A 73 4.74 -1.02 -29.99
N LEU A 74 4.23 -0.10 -29.17
CA LEU A 74 4.92 0.34 -27.95
C LEU A 74 5.06 -0.80 -26.93
N THR A 75 6.30 -1.10 -26.57
CA THR A 75 6.59 -2.04 -25.46
C THR A 75 6.33 -1.40 -24.10
N SER A 76 6.29 -2.22 -23.04
CA SER A 76 6.13 -1.71 -21.67
C SER A 76 7.28 -0.78 -21.26
N MET A 77 8.52 -1.08 -21.65
CA MET A 77 9.67 -0.21 -21.38
C MET A 77 9.67 1.06 -22.22
N GLU A 78 9.22 1.01 -23.47
CA GLU A 78 9.10 2.21 -24.29
C GLU A 78 8.08 3.19 -23.71
N ARG A 79 6.97 2.69 -23.13
CA ARG A 79 6.02 3.52 -22.36
C ARG A 79 6.69 4.14 -21.13
N VAL A 80 7.52 3.38 -20.40
CA VAL A 80 8.32 3.94 -19.29
C VAL A 80 9.24 5.06 -19.78
N ARG A 81 9.92 4.89 -20.93
CA ARG A 81 10.77 5.93 -21.54
C ARG A 81 9.96 7.17 -21.95
N ILE A 82 8.77 7.00 -22.53
CA ILE A 82 7.84 8.10 -22.83
C ILE A 82 7.50 8.88 -21.55
N VAL A 83 7.12 8.17 -20.48
CA VAL A 83 6.73 8.76 -19.20
C VAL A 83 7.90 9.48 -18.52
N ARG A 84 9.11 8.94 -18.65
CA ARG A 84 10.32 9.53 -18.07
C ARG A 84 10.91 10.65 -18.91
N ASN A 85 10.39 10.92 -20.11
CA ASN A 85 10.97 11.91 -21.01
C ASN A 85 10.75 13.35 -20.49
N PRO A 86 11.78 14.22 -20.47
CA PRO A 86 11.66 15.61 -20.04
C PRO A 86 10.70 16.48 -20.88
N GLN A 87 10.39 16.08 -22.12
CA GLN A 87 9.42 16.79 -22.98
C GLN A 87 7.97 16.56 -22.56
N ARG A 88 7.70 15.55 -21.72
CA ARG A 88 6.35 15.24 -21.22
C ARG A 88 5.89 16.32 -20.26
N PHE A 89 4.58 16.58 -20.28
CA PHE A 89 3.96 17.54 -19.35
C PHE A 89 4.17 17.15 -17.88
N SER A 90 4.17 18.18 -17.03
CA SER A 90 4.32 18.12 -15.59
C SER A 90 3.01 18.45 -14.86
N LEU A 91 3.03 18.42 -13.52
CA LEU A 91 1.88 18.85 -12.72
C LEU A 91 1.65 20.35 -12.85
N LYS A 92 2.70 21.18 -12.97
CA LYS A 92 2.55 22.61 -13.23
C LYS A 92 1.86 22.89 -14.56
N ASP A 93 2.20 22.15 -15.61
CA ASP A 93 1.50 22.28 -16.91
C ASP A 93 0.00 21.92 -16.77
N ILE A 94 -0.34 20.92 -15.94
CA ILE A 94 -1.73 20.60 -15.62
C ILE A 94 -2.39 21.75 -14.85
N LEU A 95 -1.74 22.32 -13.84
CA LEU A 95 -2.28 23.43 -13.05
C LEU A 95 -2.65 24.62 -13.93
N GLU A 96 -1.77 24.96 -14.87
CA GLU A 96 -1.93 26.08 -15.81
C GLU A 96 -3.00 25.84 -16.88
N ASN A 97 -3.14 24.60 -17.39
CA ASN A 97 -4.01 24.32 -18.53
C ASN A 97 -5.35 23.66 -18.18
N VAL A 98 -5.49 23.06 -16.99
CA VAL A 98 -6.70 22.35 -16.57
C VAL A 98 -7.58 23.17 -15.65
N TYR A 99 -7.00 24.03 -14.81
CA TYR A 99 -7.72 24.87 -13.86
C TYR A 99 -7.78 26.32 -14.36
N ASP A 100 -8.79 27.09 -13.93
CA ASP A 100 -8.96 28.48 -14.40
C ASP A 100 -8.10 29.45 -13.60
N ASP A 101 -7.89 29.16 -12.32
CA ASP A 101 -6.93 29.81 -11.45
C ASP A 101 -6.41 28.80 -10.41
N PHE A 102 -5.24 29.08 -9.84
CA PHE A 102 -4.74 28.35 -8.69
C PHE A 102 -3.80 29.21 -7.84
N THR A 103 -3.66 28.81 -6.58
CA THR A 103 -2.66 29.34 -5.63
C THR A 103 -1.89 28.16 -5.07
N GLU A 104 -0.59 28.10 -5.38
CA GLU A 104 0.30 27.11 -4.79
C GLU A 104 0.43 27.36 -3.28
N LEU A 105 0.40 26.29 -2.49
CA LEU A 105 0.37 26.32 -1.05
C LEU A 105 1.70 25.81 -0.49
N GLY A 106 2.44 26.69 0.16
CA GLY A 106 3.73 26.41 0.82
C GLY A 106 4.34 27.71 1.33
N GLY A 107 5.07 27.66 2.45
CA GLY A 107 5.92 28.78 2.86
C GLY A 107 7.15 28.92 1.98
N GLU A 108 7.82 30.08 2.02
CA GLU A 108 9.09 30.32 1.33
C GLU A 108 10.30 29.79 2.15
N GLU A 109 10.15 29.73 3.47
CA GLU A 109 11.17 29.26 4.44
C GLU A 109 10.70 28.08 5.30
N ASP A 110 9.61 27.43 4.89
CA ASP A 110 9.06 26.27 5.58
C ASP A 110 10.08 25.10 5.53
N ILE A 111 10.42 24.54 6.71
CA ILE A 111 11.36 23.40 6.83
C ILE A 111 10.85 22.17 6.05
N ASN A 112 9.55 22.10 5.77
CA ASN A 112 8.89 21.01 5.04
C ASN A 112 8.65 21.32 3.55
N ILE A 113 9.31 22.31 2.95
CA ILE A 113 9.27 22.51 1.50
C ILE A 113 10.01 21.35 0.82
N ASP A 114 9.22 20.45 0.24
CA ASP A 114 9.70 19.49 -0.72
C ASP A 114 9.27 19.93 -2.13
N PRO A 115 10.21 20.31 -3.00
CA PRO A 115 9.87 20.75 -4.35
C PRO A 115 9.30 19.63 -5.22
N ALA A 116 9.45 18.36 -4.80
CA ALA A 116 8.83 17.21 -5.45
C ALA A 116 7.34 17.04 -5.14
N MET A 117 6.79 17.76 -4.14
CA MET A 117 5.37 17.68 -3.75
C MET A 117 4.70 19.06 -3.78
N VAL A 118 3.80 19.24 -4.73
CA VAL A 118 3.01 20.46 -4.91
C VAL A 118 1.62 20.26 -4.33
N ALA A 119 1.15 21.26 -3.59
CA ALA A 119 -0.23 21.39 -3.17
C ALA A 119 -0.73 22.76 -3.63
N ALA A 120 -1.93 22.84 -4.19
CA ALA A 120 -2.50 24.08 -4.70
C ALA A 120 -4.01 24.11 -4.45
N ARG A 121 -4.53 25.28 -4.07
CA ARG A 121 -5.97 25.56 -4.10
C ARG A 121 -6.31 26.04 -5.51
N ALA A 122 -7.25 25.40 -6.19
CA ALA A 122 -7.59 25.73 -7.58
C ALA A 122 -9.09 25.90 -7.78
N ASN A 123 -9.47 26.71 -8.78
CA ASN A 123 -10.85 26.90 -9.18
C ASN A 123 -11.14 26.30 -10.57
N ILE A 124 -12.36 25.77 -10.71
CA ILE A 124 -12.94 25.31 -11.96
C ILE A 124 -14.21 26.11 -12.23
N LEU A 125 -14.21 26.87 -13.31
CA LEU A 125 -15.37 27.59 -13.84
C LEU A 125 -16.24 26.65 -14.68
N ARG A 126 -17.49 26.50 -14.27
CA ARG A 126 -18.51 25.71 -14.98
C ARG A 126 -19.57 26.66 -15.52
N ARG A 127 -19.79 26.63 -16.84
CA ARG A 127 -20.95 27.29 -17.45
C ARG A 127 -22.17 26.40 -17.30
N PHE A 128 -23.27 26.98 -16.80
CA PHE A 128 -24.56 26.34 -16.69
C PHE A 128 -25.66 27.32 -17.11
N LYS A 129 -26.30 27.03 -18.26
CA LYS A 129 -27.20 27.99 -18.93
C LYS A 129 -26.47 29.34 -19.10
N ASN A 130 -27.05 30.43 -18.61
CA ASN A 130 -26.45 31.78 -18.66
C ASN A 130 -25.68 32.16 -17.38
N ARG A 131 -25.31 31.19 -16.52
CA ARG A 131 -24.57 31.44 -15.26
C ARG A 131 -23.23 30.73 -15.28
N VAL A 132 -22.21 31.39 -14.72
CA VAL A 132 -20.90 30.78 -14.42
C VAL A 132 -20.89 30.42 -12.94
N VAL A 133 -20.53 29.18 -12.62
CA VAL A 133 -20.40 28.67 -11.25
C VAL A 133 -18.97 28.24 -11.02
N THR A 134 -18.35 28.78 -9.99
CA THR A 134 -17.01 28.38 -9.56
C THR A 134 -17.08 27.17 -8.64
N ARG A 135 -16.23 26.17 -8.89
CA ARG A 135 -16.03 25.01 -8.01
C ARG A 135 -14.59 24.99 -7.54
N GLN A 136 -14.41 24.91 -6.22
CA GLN A 136 -13.09 24.87 -5.60
C GLN A 136 -12.64 23.42 -5.45
N VAL A 137 -11.34 23.19 -5.61
CA VAL A 137 -10.69 21.89 -5.38
C VAL A 137 -9.32 22.08 -4.77
N MET A 138 -8.88 21.07 -4.03
CA MET A 138 -7.50 20.94 -3.61
C MET A 138 -6.77 20.06 -4.61
N VAL A 139 -5.69 20.55 -5.20
CA VAL A 139 -4.81 19.77 -6.09
C VAL A 139 -3.56 19.40 -5.30
N ILE A 140 -3.21 18.12 -5.29
CA ILE A 140 -2.00 17.63 -4.61
C ILE A 140 -1.30 16.65 -5.56
N GLY A 141 0.00 16.79 -5.78
CA GLY A 141 0.69 15.85 -6.64
C GLY A 141 2.19 16.02 -6.67
N HIS A 142 2.82 15.08 -7.36
CA HIS A 142 4.26 15.09 -7.54
C HIS A 142 4.64 16.01 -8.70
N GLU A 143 5.73 16.75 -8.53
CA GLU A 143 6.29 17.62 -9.57
C GLU A 143 7.67 17.11 -9.98
N LYS A 144 7.81 16.76 -11.26
CA LYS A 144 9.01 16.15 -11.84
C LYS A 144 9.74 17.07 -12.83
N GLY A 145 9.06 18.06 -13.41
CA GLY A 145 9.53 18.89 -14.52
C GLY A 145 10.76 19.76 -14.23
N HIS A 146 11.03 20.73 -15.10
CA HIS A 146 12.25 21.57 -15.15
C HIS A 146 13.03 21.73 -13.83
N GLY A 147 14.17 21.05 -13.71
CA GLY A 147 14.94 20.93 -12.46
C GLY A 147 14.71 19.59 -11.75
N GLU A 148 14.67 18.51 -12.53
CA GLU A 148 14.39 17.15 -12.07
C GLU A 148 15.34 16.71 -10.93
N GLU A 149 16.62 17.07 -11.02
CA GLU A 149 17.62 16.83 -9.95
C GLU A 149 17.22 17.53 -8.64
N TYR A 150 16.82 18.81 -8.70
CA TYR A 150 16.35 19.56 -7.54
C TYR A 150 15.06 18.95 -6.93
N ARG A 151 14.27 18.24 -7.73
CA ARG A 151 13.02 17.56 -7.33
C ARG A 151 13.18 16.06 -7.13
N ASN A 152 14.40 15.53 -7.12
CA ASN A 152 14.68 14.10 -6.97
C ASN A 152 13.86 13.22 -7.94
N GLY A 153 13.61 13.67 -9.17
CA GLY A 153 12.80 12.93 -10.15
C GLY A 153 11.31 12.85 -9.82
N GLY A 154 10.78 13.68 -8.91
CA GLY A 154 9.43 13.54 -8.36
C GLY A 154 9.36 12.56 -7.18
N SER A 155 10.49 12.09 -6.66
CA SER A 155 10.55 11.25 -5.46
C SER A 155 10.37 12.12 -4.23
N ALA A 156 9.15 12.14 -3.67
CA ALA A 156 8.85 12.95 -2.50
C ALA A 156 9.56 12.41 -1.25
N LYS A 157 10.17 13.33 -0.51
CA LYS A 157 10.72 13.14 0.82
C LYS A 157 9.60 13.06 1.86
N PRO A 158 9.89 12.57 3.08
CA PRO A 158 8.86 12.40 4.09
C PRO A 158 8.10 13.69 4.43
N TRP A 159 8.76 14.84 4.48
CA TRP A 159 8.10 16.13 4.75
C TRP A 159 7.23 16.64 3.59
N GLY A 160 7.53 16.29 2.33
CA GLY A 160 6.62 16.50 1.21
C GLY A 160 5.32 15.72 1.38
N ASN A 161 5.42 14.46 1.79
CA ASN A 161 4.24 13.65 2.12
C ASN A 161 3.46 14.18 3.34
N GLU A 162 4.14 14.80 4.31
CA GLU A 162 3.51 15.50 5.43
C GLU A 162 2.73 16.74 4.95
N LYS A 163 3.32 17.56 4.08
CA LYS A 163 2.65 18.69 3.43
C LYS A 163 1.39 18.24 2.70
N ALA A 164 1.47 17.15 1.95
CA ALA A 164 0.30 16.55 1.30
C ALA A 164 -0.80 16.19 2.32
N LEU A 165 -0.44 15.53 3.42
CA LEU A 165 -1.38 15.18 4.50
C LEU A 165 -2.04 16.41 5.14
N ARG A 166 -1.27 17.46 5.40
CA ARG A 166 -1.77 18.73 5.94
C ARG A 166 -2.86 19.30 5.04
N TYR A 167 -2.61 19.40 3.73
CA TYR A 167 -3.57 19.97 2.79
C TYR A 167 -4.75 19.04 2.46
N MET A 168 -4.60 17.73 2.59
CA MET A 168 -5.74 16.81 2.59
C MET A 168 -6.73 17.12 3.73
N ARG A 169 -6.23 17.45 4.93
CA ARG A 169 -7.09 17.84 6.06
C ARG A 169 -7.71 19.22 5.89
N VAL A 170 -7.01 20.15 5.25
CA VAL A 170 -7.57 21.45 4.87
C VAL A 170 -8.75 21.24 3.91
N ALA A 171 -8.56 20.44 2.86
CA ALA A 171 -9.63 20.12 1.92
C ALA A 171 -10.84 19.46 2.59
N GLU A 172 -10.60 18.54 3.54
CA GLU A 172 -11.67 17.94 4.34
C GLU A 172 -12.43 18.98 5.19
N THR A 173 -11.70 19.93 5.79
CA THR A 173 -12.28 20.98 6.63
C THR A 173 -13.13 21.94 5.80
N GLU A 174 -12.65 22.31 4.60
CA GLU A 174 -13.38 23.18 3.66
C GLU A 174 -14.52 22.45 2.92
N GLY A 175 -14.55 21.11 2.96
CA GLY A 175 -15.57 20.33 2.26
C GLY A 175 -15.40 20.28 0.74
N ILE A 176 -14.17 20.47 0.24
CA ILE A 176 -13.86 20.50 -1.19
C ILE A 176 -13.21 19.19 -1.67
N PRO A 177 -13.45 18.76 -2.93
CA PRO A 177 -12.79 17.57 -3.49
C PRO A 177 -11.28 17.72 -3.59
N ILE A 178 -10.60 16.57 -3.64
CA ILE A 178 -9.15 16.50 -3.84
C ILE A 178 -8.85 15.82 -5.18
N HIS A 179 -8.02 16.47 -6.01
CA HIS A 179 -7.45 15.91 -7.22
C HIS A 179 -5.98 15.58 -7.00
N PHE A 180 -5.64 14.30 -7.03
CA PHE A 180 -4.29 13.78 -6.90
C PHE A 180 -3.66 13.52 -8.26
N TYR A 181 -2.39 13.91 -8.41
CA TYR A 181 -1.59 13.61 -9.60
C TYR A 181 -0.31 12.87 -9.21
N VAL A 182 -0.17 11.62 -9.67
CA VAL A 182 0.92 10.72 -9.29
C VAL A 182 1.96 10.68 -10.42
N PHE A 183 3.10 11.32 -10.16
CA PHE A 183 4.23 11.53 -11.07
C PHE A 183 5.52 11.21 -10.29
N THR A 184 5.66 9.97 -9.83
CA THR A 184 6.76 9.58 -8.94
C THR A 184 7.32 8.21 -9.28
N PRO A 185 8.65 8.07 -9.44
CA PRO A 185 9.29 6.76 -9.63
C PRO A 185 9.33 5.95 -8.32
N GLY A 186 9.08 6.59 -7.18
CA GLY A 186 9.10 5.98 -5.85
C GLY A 186 9.26 7.05 -4.77
N ALA A 187 9.10 6.68 -3.50
CA ALA A 187 9.36 7.62 -2.41
C ALA A 187 10.88 7.77 -2.20
N PHE A 188 11.32 8.97 -1.81
CA PHE A 188 12.71 9.19 -1.47
C PHE A 188 13.05 8.43 -0.18
N PRO A 189 14.05 7.52 -0.18
CA PRO A 189 14.19 6.48 0.84
C PRO A 189 14.95 6.97 2.09
N VAL A 190 14.51 8.08 2.69
CA VAL A 190 15.08 8.64 3.92
C VAL A 190 14.36 8.10 5.15
N GLU A 191 15.15 7.64 6.12
CA GLU A 191 14.67 7.19 7.42
C GLU A 191 14.66 8.26 8.50
N ASP A 192 15.26 9.43 8.29
CA ASP A 192 15.24 10.47 9.31
C ASP A 192 13.82 10.99 9.55
N TYR A 193 13.54 11.37 10.81
CA TYR A 193 12.19 11.71 11.24
C TYR A 193 11.58 12.76 10.27
N PRO A 194 10.37 12.51 9.73
CA PRO A 194 9.40 11.49 10.16
C PRO A 194 9.58 10.07 9.62
N GLY A 195 10.49 9.84 8.67
CA GLY A 195 10.71 8.57 7.98
C GLY A 195 9.73 8.34 6.82
N ALA A 196 10.23 7.84 5.68
CA ALA A 196 9.43 7.63 4.49
C ALA A 196 8.27 6.66 4.73
N ALA A 197 8.55 5.48 5.32
CA ALA A 197 7.52 4.49 5.61
C ALA A 197 6.44 5.03 6.56
N GLN A 198 6.84 5.69 7.64
CA GLN A 198 5.93 6.17 8.68
C GLN A 198 5.01 7.26 8.13
N GLN A 199 5.53 8.15 7.28
CA GLN A 199 4.68 9.19 6.69
C GLN A 199 3.72 8.62 5.64
N ILE A 200 4.14 7.69 4.78
CA ILE A 200 3.24 7.02 3.83
C ILE A 200 2.12 6.29 4.60
N ALA A 201 2.45 5.60 5.68
CA ALA A 201 1.47 4.92 6.53
C ALA A 201 0.46 5.91 7.11
N ARG A 202 0.91 7.06 7.64
CA ARG A 202 0.02 8.13 8.15
C ARG A 202 -0.91 8.67 7.07
N ASN A 203 -0.39 8.89 5.85
CA ASN A 203 -1.19 9.37 4.73
C ASN A 203 -2.29 8.36 4.39
N LEU A 204 -1.94 7.10 4.13
CA LEU A 204 -2.90 6.02 3.84
C LEU A 204 -3.95 5.87 4.94
N TYR A 205 -3.55 5.97 6.21
CA TYR A 205 -4.45 5.87 7.35
C TYR A 205 -5.50 7.00 7.39
N VAL A 206 -5.11 8.23 7.03
CA VAL A 206 -6.02 9.37 6.96
C VAL A 206 -6.90 9.30 5.71
N MET A 207 -6.32 9.00 4.55
CA MET A 207 -7.05 8.87 3.28
C MET A 207 -8.17 7.83 3.35
N ALA A 208 -7.99 6.75 4.12
CA ALA A 208 -9.02 5.75 4.36
C ALA A 208 -10.34 6.33 4.92
N LYS A 209 -10.31 7.49 5.59
CA LYS A 209 -11.48 8.12 6.22
C LYS A 209 -11.73 9.59 5.86
N LEU A 210 -11.02 10.16 4.88
CA LEU A 210 -11.28 11.52 4.40
C LEU A 210 -12.73 11.67 3.92
N ARG A 211 -13.44 12.69 4.41
CA ARG A 211 -14.89 12.88 4.17
C ARG A 211 -15.23 13.57 2.85
N VAL A 212 -14.23 13.90 2.04
CA VAL A 212 -14.38 14.55 0.73
C VAL A 212 -14.11 13.59 -0.43
N PRO A 213 -14.67 13.84 -1.63
CA PRO A 213 -14.36 13.06 -2.82
C PRO A 213 -12.88 13.16 -3.20
N MET A 214 -12.27 12.02 -3.53
CA MET A 214 -10.86 11.94 -3.95
C MET A 214 -10.74 11.31 -5.33
N ILE A 215 -10.08 12.01 -6.25
CA ILE A 215 -9.79 11.54 -7.61
C ILE A 215 -8.28 11.49 -7.78
N SER A 216 -7.71 10.37 -8.22
CA SER A 216 -6.28 10.24 -8.48
C SER A 216 -6.03 9.96 -9.95
N VAL A 217 -5.04 10.59 -10.55
CA VAL A 217 -4.57 10.33 -11.91
C VAL A 217 -3.09 9.97 -11.90
N THR A 218 -2.75 8.79 -12.40
CA THR A 218 -1.37 8.29 -12.43
C THR A 218 -0.75 8.47 -13.81
N SER A 219 0.42 9.11 -13.86
CA SER A 219 1.34 9.13 -15.01
C SER A 219 2.51 8.19 -14.76
N GLU A 220 3.24 8.45 -13.67
CA GLU A 220 4.35 7.62 -13.20
C GLU A 220 4.02 7.16 -11.78
N GLY A 221 3.80 5.86 -11.59
CA GLY A 221 3.37 5.30 -10.32
C GLY A 221 4.35 4.27 -9.74
N GLY A 222 5.30 4.74 -8.92
CA GLY A 222 6.24 3.90 -8.20
C GLY A 222 5.78 3.46 -6.81
N SER A 223 5.31 2.20 -6.70
CA SER A 223 5.17 1.46 -5.44
C SER A 223 4.49 2.24 -4.30
N GLY A 224 5.07 2.20 -3.09
CA GLY A 224 4.58 2.94 -1.93
C GLY A 224 4.62 4.47 -2.07
N GLY A 225 5.49 5.02 -2.90
CA GLY A 225 5.52 6.47 -3.18
C GLY A 225 4.26 6.92 -3.92
N ALA A 226 3.81 6.12 -4.89
CA ALA A 226 2.54 6.35 -5.56
C ALA A 226 1.35 6.25 -4.59
N GLU A 227 1.34 5.25 -3.70
CA GLU A 227 0.27 5.06 -2.73
C GLU A 227 0.21 6.14 -1.64
N ALA A 228 1.28 6.92 -1.43
CA ALA A 228 1.31 8.02 -0.46
C ALA A 228 0.21 9.08 -0.72
N ILE A 229 -0.22 9.23 -1.97
CA ILE A 229 -1.35 10.07 -2.40
C ILE A 229 -2.30 9.37 -3.39
N GLY A 230 -2.06 8.10 -3.72
CA GLY A 230 -2.77 7.37 -4.78
C GLY A 230 -4.08 6.68 -4.35
N MET A 231 -4.37 6.63 -3.05
CA MET A 231 -5.65 6.11 -2.54
C MET A 231 -6.80 7.09 -2.87
N ALA A 232 -7.77 6.68 -3.70
CA ALA A 232 -8.83 7.56 -4.18
C ALA A 232 -10.17 6.82 -4.43
N ASP A 233 -11.27 7.56 -4.40
CA ASP A 233 -12.60 7.07 -4.74
C ASP A 233 -12.68 6.70 -6.23
N GLN A 234 -11.96 7.45 -7.08
CA GLN A 234 -11.73 7.13 -8.49
C GLN A 234 -10.24 7.24 -8.81
N ARG A 235 -9.67 6.15 -9.32
CA ARG A 235 -8.27 6.01 -9.74
C ARG A 235 -8.25 5.95 -11.26
N MET A 236 -7.59 6.91 -11.88
CA MET A 236 -7.43 6.99 -13.32
C MET A 236 -5.95 6.94 -13.67
N MET A 237 -5.65 6.64 -14.93
CA MET A 237 -4.29 6.53 -15.40
C MET A 237 -4.21 7.04 -16.83
N PHE A 238 -3.15 7.75 -17.19
CA PHE A 238 -2.95 8.14 -18.58
C PHE A 238 -2.57 6.93 -19.43
N SER A 239 -2.93 6.91 -20.71
CA SER A 239 -2.75 5.73 -21.58
C SER A 239 -1.29 5.29 -21.76
N HIS A 240 -0.33 6.22 -21.72
CA HIS A 240 1.10 5.92 -21.73
C HIS A 240 1.70 5.80 -20.32
N GLY A 241 0.93 6.16 -19.29
CA GLY A 241 1.36 6.04 -17.91
C GLY A 241 1.73 4.61 -17.54
N TYR A 242 2.53 4.46 -16.49
CA TYR A 242 2.82 3.16 -15.87
C TYR A 242 2.59 3.20 -14.36
N TYR A 243 2.17 2.08 -13.80
CA TYR A 243 2.01 1.88 -12.36
C TYR A 243 2.57 0.52 -12.01
N SER A 244 3.52 0.49 -11.07
CA SER A 244 4.32 -0.69 -10.79
C SER A 244 4.67 -0.82 -9.30
N VAL A 245 4.96 -2.05 -8.88
CA VAL A 245 5.46 -2.39 -7.53
C VAL A 245 6.92 -2.04 -7.31
N ILE A 246 7.70 -1.98 -8.39
CA ILE A 246 9.12 -1.68 -8.41
C ILE A 246 9.50 -1.15 -9.80
N SER A 247 10.60 -0.42 -9.91
CA SER A 247 11.17 -0.09 -11.22
C SER A 247 11.49 -1.38 -12.00
N PRO A 248 11.31 -1.41 -13.33
CA PRO A 248 11.69 -2.56 -14.15
C PRO A 248 13.15 -2.99 -13.94
N GLU A 249 14.04 -2.01 -13.76
CA GLU A 249 15.45 -2.19 -13.48
C GLU A 249 15.68 -2.93 -12.14
N GLY A 250 15.05 -2.44 -11.06
CA GLY A 250 15.14 -3.07 -9.74
C GLY A 250 14.47 -4.44 -9.68
N GLY A 251 13.36 -4.62 -10.40
CA GLY A 251 12.69 -5.92 -10.54
C GLY A 251 13.58 -6.96 -11.20
N ALA A 252 14.27 -6.58 -12.28
CA ALA A 252 15.17 -7.45 -13.02
C ALA A 252 16.42 -7.81 -12.19
N ALA A 253 16.97 -6.85 -11.44
CA ALA A 253 18.08 -7.08 -10.53
C ALA A 253 17.72 -8.11 -9.42
N ILE A 254 16.55 -7.95 -8.79
CA ILE A 254 16.07 -8.85 -7.73
C ILE A 254 15.79 -10.25 -8.28
N ASP A 255 15.10 -10.36 -9.41
CA ASP A 255 14.73 -11.67 -9.97
C ASP A 255 15.96 -12.42 -10.51
N GLY A 256 16.87 -11.69 -11.18
CA GLY A 256 18.13 -12.21 -11.70
C GLY A 256 19.21 -12.46 -10.63
N LYS A 257 18.99 -12.04 -9.37
CA LYS A 257 19.95 -12.12 -8.26
C LYS A 257 21.29 -11.45 -8.57
N PHE A 258 21.24 -10.35 -9.31
CA PHE A 258 22.41 -9.51 -9.56
C PHE A 258 22.85 -8.85 -8.27
N ARG A 259 24.17 -8.71 -8.08
CA ARG A 259 24.72 -7.95 -6.97
C ARG A 259 24.59 -6.46 -7.24
N GLU A 260 24.66 -5.68 -6.18
CA GLU A 260 24.61 -4.24 -6.25
C GLU A 260 25.72 -3.68 -7.16
N GLY A 261 25.36 -2.80 -8.09
CA GLY A 261 26.27 -2.22 -9.08
C GLY A 261 26.55 -3.08 -10.32
N GLU A 262 26.06 -4.32 -10.39
CA GLU A 262 26.15 -5.14 -11.60
C GLU A 262 25.16 -4.64 -12.67
N LYS A 263 25.65 -4.50 -13.91
CA LYS A 263 24.81 -4.04 -15.02
C LYS A 263 23.82 -5.15 -15.42
N VAL A 264 22.53 -4.87 -15.26
CA VAL A 264 21.46 -5.78 -15.68
C VAL A 264 21.31 -5.73 -17.21
N PRO A 265 21.23 -6.87 -17.92
CA PRO A 265 21.01 -6.90 -19.36
C PRO A 265 19.70 -6.22 -19.77
N LYS A 266 19.72 -5.42 -20.85
CA LYS A 266 18.54 -4.67 -21.34
C LYS A 266 17.34 -5.58 -21.62
N GLU A 267 17.57 -6.70 -22.28
CA GLU A 267 16.54 -7.71 -22.60
C GLU A 267 15.82 -8.21 -21.34
N MET A 268 16.52 -8.33 -20.21
CA MET A 268 15.92 -8.76 -18.96
C MET A 268 15.08 -7.65 -18.32
N ILE A 269 15.50 -6.39 -18.43
CA ILE A 269 14.72 -5.23 -17.98
C ILE A 269 13.41 -5.14 -18.78
N GLU A 270 13.50 -5.27 -20.11
CA GLU A 270 12.34 -5.25 -21.01
C GLU A 270 11.37 -6.40 -20.71
N ALA A 271 11.89 -7.63 -20.60
CA ALA A 271 11.07 -8.78 -20.21
C ALA A 271 10.43 -8.62 -18.83
N THR A 272 11.13 -7.98 -17.88
CA THR A 272 10.60 -7.72 -16.53
C THR A 272 9.48 -6.69 -16.57
N ALA A 273 9.62 -5.61 -17.32
CA ALA A 273 8.56 -4.60 -17.47
C ALA A 273 7.26 -5.20 -17.99
N GLU A 274 7.34 -6.10 -18.98
CA GLU A 274 6.19 -6.81 -19.53
C GLU A 274 5.56 -7.76 -18.49
N ARG A 275 6.39 -8.56 -17.79
CA ARG A 275 5.93 -9.52 -16.77
C ARG A 275 5.28 -8.84 -15.57
N LEU A 276 5.70 -7.63 -15.23
CA LEU A 276 5.12 -6.84 -14.14
C LEU A 276 3.74 -6.25 -14.48
N ARG A 277 3.31 -6.29 -15.75
CA ARG A 277 1.98 -5.83 -16.20
C ARG A 277 1.71 -4.37 -15.78
N ILE A 278 2.62 -3.47 -16.12
CA ILE A 278 2.69 -2.10 -15.57
C ILE A 278 1.84 -1.08 -16.35
N THR A 279 1.33 -1.43 -17.53
CA THR A 279 0.66 -0.49 -18.43
C THR A 279 -0.72 -0.06 -17.90
N ALA A 280 -1.28 1.02 -18.47
CA ALA A 280 -2.62 1.47 -18.12
C ALA A 280 -3.70 0.41 -18.42
N GLU A 281 -3.57 -0.31 -19.54
CA GLU A 281 -4.49 -1.40 -19.89
C GLU A 281 -4.41 -2.56 -18.92
N ASP A 282 -3.18 -2.96 -18.57
CA ASP A 282 -2.97 -4.04 -17.60
C ASP A 282 -3.60 -3.70 -16.26
N ASN A 283 -3.33 -2.50 -15.75
CA ASN A 283 -3.88 -2.03 -14.48
C ASN A 283 -5.42 -1.91 -14.50
N LEU A 284 -6.01 -1.55 -15.64
CA LEU A 284 -7.46 -1.57 -15.81
C LEU A 284 -8.02 -3.00 -15.76
N ARG A 285 -7.37 -3.94 -16.45
CA ARG A 285 -7.75 -5.37 -16.45
C ARG A 285 -7.62 -6.00 -15.06
N LEU A 286 -6.57 -5.63 -14.32
CA LEU A 286 -6.32 -6.06 -12.94
C LEU A 286 -7.27 -5.41 -11.92
N GLY A 287 -7.99 -4.35 -12.31
CA GLY A 287 -8.89 -3.61 -11.43
C GLY A 287 -8.17 -2.77 -10.36
N THR A 288 -6.92 -2.40 -10.60
CA THR A 288 -6.14 -1.50 -9.72
C THR A 288 -6.44 -0.03 -10.04
N ILE A 289 -6.89 0.26 -11.25
CA ILE A 289 -7.46 1.55 -11.68
C ILE A 289 -8.89 1.36 -12.20
N ASP A 290 -9.64 2.46 -12.29
CA ASP A 290 -11.04 2.49 -12.73
C ASP A 290 -11.23 2.96 -14.18
N ARG A 291 -10.30 3.77 -14.73
CA ARG A 291 -10.40 4.30 -16.10
C ARG A 291 -9.05 4.77 -16.66
N ILE A 292 -8.92 4.71 -17.98
CA ILE A 292 -7.79 5.24 -18.74
C ILE A 292 -8.15 6.60 -19.37
N ILE A 293 -7.26 7.58 -19.27
CA ILE A 293 -7.34 8.88 -19.96
C ILE A 293 -6.44 8.81 -21.19
N GLN A 294 -7.04 8.92 -22.38
CA GLN A 294 -6.32 8.79 -23.64
C GLN A 294 -5.46 10.02 -23.94
N GLU A 295 -4.17 9.78 -24.12
CA GLU A 295 -3.17 10.73 -24.59
C GLU A 295 -3.10 10.78 -26.12
N PRO A 296 -2.48 11.82 -26.72
CA PRO A 296 -2.06 11.80 -28.12
C PRO A 296 -0.98 10.70 -28.37
N PRO A 297 -0.74 10.34 -29.65
CA PRO A 297 0.31 9.40 -30.02
C PRO A 297 1.67 9.79 -29.43
N LEU A 298 2.39 8.80 -28.94
CA LEU A 298 3.68 8.92 -28.27
C LEU A 298 3.66 9.77 -26.98
N GLY A 299 2.49 10.04 -26.41
CA GLY A 299 2.32 10.73 -25.13
C GLY A 299 2.23 12.25 -25.26
N ALA A 300 1.52 12.87 -24.31
CA ALA A 300 1.32 14.32 -24.35
C ALA A 300 2.56 15.11 -23.94
N LYS A 301 2.68 16.32 -24.50
CA LYS A 301 3.69 17.35 -24.24
C LYS A 301 3.02 18.60 -23.64
N ARG A 302 3.84 19.56 -23.21
CA ARG A 302 3.38 20.81 -22.58
C ARG A 302 2.47 21.69 -23.45
N ASP A 303 2.57 21.58 -24.77
CA ASP A 303 1.80 22.36 -25.74
C ASP A 303 0.57 21.63 -26.31
N ASP A 304 0.25 20.44 -25.79
CA ASP A 304 -0.93 19.66 -26.20
C ASP A 304 -2.22 20.17 -25.54
N PHE A 305 -2.65 21.38 -25.91
CA PHE A 305 -3.88 22.01 -25.36
C PHE A 305 -5.15 21.16 -25.55
N VAL A 306 -5.20 20.35 -26.61
CA VAL A 306 -6.31 19.41 -26.85
C VAL A 306 -6.35 18.32 -25.77
N PHE A 307 -5.18 17.81 -25.36
CA PHE A 307 -5.06 16.85 -24.27
C PHE A 307 -5.48 17.46 -22.93
N PHE A 308 -5.02 18.67 -22.59
CA PHE A 308 -5.44 19.32 -21.34
C PHE A 308 -6.94 19.60 -21.29
N LYS A 309 -7.56 19.98 -22.41
CA LYS A 309 -9.02 20.11 -22.52
C LYS A 309 -9.75 18.79 -22.26
N ARG A 310 -9.19 17.66 -22.72
CA ARG A 310 -9.70 16.31 -22.42
C ARG A 310 -9.49 15.95 -20.96
N LEU A 311 -8.32 16.22 -20.39
CA LEU A 311 -8.02 15.98 -18.97
C LEU A 311 -8.97 16.76 -18.05
N ARG A 312 -9.21 18.04 -18.34
CA ARG A 312 -10.21 18.86 -17.62
C ARG A 312 -11.60 18.23 -17.65
N PHE A 313 -12.01 17.72 -18.80
CA PHE A 313 -13.30 17.05 -18.91
C PHE A 313 -13.34 15.76 -18.06
N GLU A 314 -12.31 14.92 -18.15
CA GLU A 314 -12.26 13.65 -17.42
C GLU A 314 -12.19 13.82 -15.91
N ILE A 315 -11.44 14.81 -15.40
CA ILE A 315 -11.34 15.06 -13.95
C ILE A 315 -12.67 15.59 -13.36
N ILE A 316 -13.37 16.47 -14.10
CA ILE A 316 -14.70 16.96 -13.71
C ILE A 316 -15.72 15.81 -13.75
N ARG A 317 -15.69 14.99 -14.82
CA ARG A 317 -16.57 13.81 -14.95
C ARG A 317 -16.37 12.85 -13.79
N ALA A 318 -15.13 12.50 -13.46
CA ALA A 318 -14.80 11.62 -12.34
C ALA A 318 -15.33 12.17 -11.00
N THR A 319 -15.14 13.46 -10.77
CA THR A 319 -15.63 14.12 -9.54
C THR A 319 -17.15 14.10 -9.47
N ASP A 320 -17.83 14.42 -10.57
CA ASP A 320 -19.29 14.36 -10.68
C ASP A 320 -19.80 12.93 -10.43
N GLU A 321 -19.14 11.90 -10.97
CA GLU A 321 -19.51 10.49 -10.79
C GLU A 321 -19.42 10.04 -9.34
N VAL A 322 -18.30 10.34 -8.67
CA VAL A 322 -18.11 10.01 -7.25
C VAL A 322 -19.20 10.67 -6.42
N VAL A 323 -19.44 11.97 -6.63
CA VAL A 323 -20.47 12.71 -5.89
C VAL A 323 -21.85 12.11 -6.17
N LEU A 324 -22.25 11.91 -7.42
CA LEU A 324 -23.58 11.39 -7.77
C LEU A 324 -23.85 9.99 -7.23
N LYS A 325 -22.84 9.11 -7.18
CA LYS A 325 -22.94 7.78 -6.55
C LYS A 325 -23.30 7.85 -5.07
N THR A 326 -22.97 8.94 -4.38
CA THR A 326 -23.34 9.17 -2.97
C THR A 326 -24.73 9.78 -2.82
N LYS A 327 -25.15 10.67 -3.73
CA LYS A 327 -26.43 11.39 -3.68
C LYS A 327 -27.61 10.50 -4.10
N SER A 328 -27.54 9.93 -5.31
CA SER A 328 -28.63 9.13 -5.89
C SER A 328 -28.15 8.22 -7.02
N LEU A 329 -28.35 6.90 -6.86
CA LEU A 329 -28.05 5.91 -7.91
C LEU A 329 -28.87 6.12 -9.18
N ARG A 330 -30.12 6.64 -9.08
CA ARG A 330 -30.94 6.96 -10.25
C ARG A 330 -30.38 8.15 -11.01
N ALA A 331 -29.97 9.20 -10.30
CA ALA A 331 -29.33 10.37 -10.91
C ALA A 331 -27.98 10.00 -11.54
N PHE A 332 -27.19 9.15 -10.88
CA PHE A 332 -25.96 8.60 -11.44
C PHE A 332 -26.21 7.79 -12.72
N ARG A 333 -27.18 6.87 -12.73
CA ARG A 333 -27.52 6.10 -13.96
C ARG A 333 -27.98 7.01 -15.09
N ALA A 334 -28.81 8.01 -14.81
CA ALA A 334 -29.24 8.98 -15.80
C ALA A 334 -28.08 9.84 -16.33
N TYR A 335 -27.13 10.20 -15.47
CA TYR A 335 -25.88 10.87 -15.83
C TYR A 335 -25.02 10.00 -16.75
N GLU A 336 -24.81 8.73 -16.38
CA GLU A 336 -24.01 7.78 -17.15
C GLU A 336 -24.59 7.56 -18.56
N VAL A 337 -25.91 7.40 -18.69
CA VAL A 337 -26.59 7.30 -19.99
C VAL A 337 -26.39 8.55 -20.83
N LYS A 338 -26.43 9.74 -20.22
CA LYS A 338 -26.14 10.99 -20.92
C LYS A 338 -24.68 11.08 -21.36
N MET A 339 -23.73 10.68 -20.52
CA MET A 339 -22.31 10.71 -20.85
C MET A 339 -21.92 9.73 -21.96
N LYS A 340 -22.54 8.53 -22.00
CA LYS A 340 -22.35 7.58 -23.13
C LYS A 340 -22.79 8.15 -24.47
N LYS A 341 -23.75 9.08 -24.49
CA LYS A 341 -24.16 9.81 -25.71
C LYS A 341 -23.20 10.93 -26.10
N VAL A 342 -22.30 11.36 -25.20
CA VAL A 342 -21.35 12.47 -25.39
C VAL A 342 -19.98 11.97 -25.83
N GLU A 343 -19.71 10.66 -25.70
CA GLU A 343 -18.59 10.01 -26.38
C GLU A 343 -18.75 10.03 -27.92
N ASP A 344 -19.93 10.38 -28.43
CA ASP A 344 -20.14 10.80 -29.81
C ASP A 344 -19.63 12.25 -30.00
N PRO A 345 -18.59 12.48 -30.84
CA PRO A 345 -17.97 13.79 -31.05
C PRO A 345 -18.91 14.86 -31.60
N THR A 346 -20.12 14.48 -32.06
CA THR A 346 -21.13 15.41 -32.60
C THR A 346 -22.04 16.02 -31.53
N VAL A 347 -21.98 15.56 -30.28
CA VAL A 347 -22.95 15.94 -29.23
C VAL A 347 -22.40 17.02 -28.29
N GLU A 348 -23.18 18.09 -28.10
CA GLU A 348 -22.86 19.18 -27.19
C GLU A 348 -22.78 18.69 -25.72
N LYS A 349 -21.71 19.08 -25.02
CA LYS A 349 -21.41 18.54 -23.69
C LYS A 349 -22.45 18.98 -22.65
N PRO A 350 -23.01 18.08 -21.81
CA PRO A 350 -24.05 18.43 -20.86
C PRO A 350 -23.55 19.38 -19.78
N HIS A 351 -24.08 20.59 -19.79
CA HIS A 351 -23.91 21.54 -18.70
C HIS A 351 -24.77 21.09 -17.51
N LEU A 352 -24.20 20.28 -16.62
CA LEU A 352 -24.84 19.88 -15.35
C LEU A 352 -24.26 20.71 -14.21
N ASN A 353 -25.11 21.32 -13.40
CA ASN A 353 -24.70 21.98 -12.17
C ASN A 353 -24.80 20.99 -11.01
N ILE A 354 -23.72 20.24 -10.76
CA ILE A 354 -23.61 19.32 -9.63
C ILE A 354 -22.83 20.04 -8.53
N SER A 355 -23.44 20.15 -7.33
CA SER A 355 -22.70 20.59 -6.15
C SER A 355 -21.85 19.44 -5.63
N TRP A 356 -20.56 19.71 -5.41
CA TRP A 356 -19.60 18.74 -4.87
C TRP A 356 -19.58 18.67 -3.35
N GLU A 357 -20.30 19.57 -2.67
CA GLU A 357 -20.53 19.48 -1.23
C GLU A 357 -21.38 18.24 -0.90
N LEU A 358 -20.98 17.55 0.17
CA LEU A 358 -21.63 16.34 0.65
C LEU A 358 -22.28 16.57 2.02
N GLN A 359 -23.52 16.12 2.17
CA GLN A 359 -24.21 16.05 3.45
C GLN A 359 -23.71 14.86 4.28
N SER A 360 -23.95 14.86 5.59
CA SER A 360 -23.43 13.81 6.50
C SER A 360 -23.80 12.38 6.07
N ASP A 361 -25.00 12.19 5.53
CA ASP A 361 -25.45 10.89 5.01
C ASP A 361 -24.73 10.46 3.73
N GLU A 362 -24.43 11.43 2.86
CA GLU A 362 -23.69 11.24 1.61
C GLU A 362 -22.23 10.91 1.92
N VAL A 363 -21.63 11.57 2.92
CA VAL A 363 -20.31 11.24 3.47
C VAL A 363 -20.28 9.80 3.99
N ARG A 364 -21.28 9.35 4.74
CA ARG A 364 -21.35 7.95 5.21
C ARG A 364 -21.38 6.97 4.04
N ARG A 365 -22.10 7.28 2.96
CA ARG A 365 -22.13 6.45 1.74
C ARG A 365 -20.80 6.47 1.00
N LEU A 366 -20.14 7.63 0.89
CA LEU A 366 -18.80 7.77 0.29
C LEU A 366 -17.80 6.85 0.99
N LEU A 367 -17.71 6.94 2.32
CA LEU A 367 -16.81 6.12 3.13
C LEU A 367 -17.11 4.62 3.00
N ALA A 368 -18.38 4.24 2.94
CA ALA A 368 -18.79 2.85 2.74
C ALA A 368 -18.43 2.33 1.33
N GLN A 369 -18.59 3.16 0.30
CA GLN A 369 -18.19 2.83 -1.08
C GLN A 369 -16.68 2.68 -1.20
N ARG A 370 -15.90 3.59 -0.60
CA ARG A 370 -14.44 3.52 -0.56
C ARG A 370 -13.95 2.27 0.15
N SER A 371 -14.48 1.97 1.33
CA SER A 371 -14.17 0.73 2.04
C SER A 371 -14.46 -0.49 1.16
N ARG A 372 -15.66 -0.56 0.58
CA ARG A 372 -16.04 -1.67 -0.31
C ARG A 372 -15.12 -1.80 -1.51
N LYS A 373 -14.69 -0.69 -2.13
CA LYS A 373 -13.75 -0.69 -3.26
C LYS A 373 -12.44 -1.38 -2.87
N TYR A 374 -11.76 -0.87 -1.85
CA TYR A 374 -10.44 -1.36 -1.45
C TYR A 374 -10.48 -2.77 -0.85
N ARG A 375 -11.52 -3.11 -0.07
CA ARG A 375 -11.69 -4.47 0.46
C ARG A 375 -11.86 -5.53 -0.63
N ASN A 376 -12.43 -5.16 -1.79
CA ASN A 376 -12.64 -6.08 -2.92
C ASN A 376 -11.49 -6.09 -3.93
N MET A 377 -10.47 -5.25 -3.78
CA MET A 377 -9.30 -5.30 -4.65
C MET A 377 -8.52 -6.62 -4.48
N ALA A 378 -8.00 -7.13 -5.60
CA ALA A 378 -7.19 -8.34 -5.68
C ALA A 378 -7.82 -9.62 -5.09
N THR A 379 -9.14 -9.69 -4.91
CA THR A 379 -9.79 -10.92 -4.39
C THR A 379 -9.77 -12.09 -5.37
N HIS A 380 -9.44 -11.83 -6.63
CA HIS A 380 -9.24 -12.85 -7.66
C HIS A 380 -7.78 -13.35 -7.72
N ALA A 381 -6.85 -12.73 -6.99
CA ALA A 381 -5.41 -12.93 -7.10
C ALA A 381 -4.81 -13.93 -6.07
N PHE A 382 -5.66 -14.70 -5.39
CA PHE A 382 -5.26 -15.81 -4.53
C PHE A 382 -6.21 -17.00 -4.74
N ASP A 383 -5.82 -18.18 -4.28
CA ASP A 383 -6.64 -19.38 -4.31
C ASP A 383 -7.14 -19.75 -2.91
N GLY A 384 -8.17 -20.60 -2.86
CA GLY A 384 -8.80 -21.04 -1.62
C GLY A 384 -10.27 -21.35 -1.86
N LYS A 385 -10.72 -22.54 -1.45
CA LYS A 385 -12.07 -23.05 -1.77
C LYS A 385 -13.16 -22.19 -1.13
N LYS A 386 -13.70 -21.22 -1.87
CA LYS A 386 -15.09 -20.79 -1.72
C LYS A 386 -15.99 -21.91 -2.24
N GLY A 387 -16.10 -23.02 -1.50
CA GLY A 387 -17.28 -23.86 -1.67
C GLY A 387 -18.49 -23.00 -1.34
N ALA A 388 -19.52 -22.99 -2.19
CA ALA A 388 -20.74 -22.21 -1.91
C ALA A 388 -21.31 -22.53 -0.52
N SER A 389 -21.16 -23.79 -0.09
CA SER A 389 -21.48 -24.27 1.26
C SER A 389 -20.56 -23.68 2.35
N SER A 390 -19.24 -23.71 2.19
CA SER A 390 -18.31 -23.18 3.21
C SER A 390 -18.39 -21.65 3.37
N ALA A 391 -18.67 -20.93 2.28
CA ALA A 391 -18.92 -19.49 2.29
C ALA A 391 -20.24 -19.12 2.98
N PHE A 392 -21.30 -19.92 2.75
CA PHE A 392 -22.58 -19.77 3.45
C PHE A 392 -22.42 -20.05 4.94
N PHE A 393 -21.79 -21.17 5.32
CA PHE A 393 -21.50 -21.49 6.71
C PHE A 393 -20.65 -20.41 7.38
N ARG A 394 -19.55 -19.94 6.77
CA ARG A 394 -18.76 -18.81 7.32
C ARG A 394 -19.60 -17.55 7.50
N THR A 395 -20.52 -17.23 6.58
CA THR A 395 -21.41 -16.07 6.69
C THR A 395 -22.39 -16.22 7.85
N VAL A 396 -23.03 -17.38 7.98
CA VAL A 396 -23.94 -17.70 9.09
C VAL A 396 -23.21 -17.67 10.42
N THR A 397 -22.03 -18.28 10.51
CA THR A 397 -21.20 -18.27 11.73
C THR A 397 -20.72 -16.86 12.09
N LYS A 398 -20.34 -16.04 11.10
CA LYS A 398 -20.01 -14.61 11.32
C LYS A 398 -21.23 -13.82 11.82
N LEU A 399 -22.41 -14.05 11.26
CA LEU A 399 -23.65 -13.38 11.67
C LEU A 399 -24.03 -13.80 13.10
N ALA A 400 -24.01 -15.10 13.39
CA ALA A 400 -24.25 -15.65 14.72
C ALA A 400 -23.24 -15.12 15.74
N ALA A 401 -21.94 -15.09 15.40
CA ALA A 401 -20.92 -14.50 16.25
C ALA A 401 -21.16 -13.00 16.48
N ARG A 402 -21.55 -12.25 15.45
CA ARG A 402 -21.85 -10.82 15.56
C ARG A 402 -23.05 -10.58 16.49
N VAL A 403 -24.13 -11.36 16.35
CA VAL A 403 -25.30 -11.29 17.23
C VAL A 403 -24.91 -11.66 18.66
N TYR A 404 -24.18 -12.76 18.83
CA TYR A 404 -23.70 -13.21 20.13
C TYR A 404 -22.83 -12.17 20.83
N TYR A 405 -21.82 -11.62 20.14
CA TYR A 405 -20.91 -10.65 20.73
C TYR A 405 -21.55 -9.28 20.89
N SER A 406 -22.45 -8.86 20.00
CA SER A 406 -23.23 -7.63 20.21
C SER A 406 -24.16 -7.77 21.42
N PHE A 407 -24.85 -8.91 21.58
CA PHE A 407 -25.65 -9.16 22.78
C PHE A 407 -24.79 -9.21 24.06
N ARG A 408 -23.68 -9.95 24.02
CA ARG A 408 -22.76 -10.11 25.17
C ARG A 408 -22.10 -8.80 25.60
N TYR A 409 -21.72 -7.94 24.66
CA TYR A 409 -20.95 -6.75 24.97
C TYR A 409 -21.74 -5.43 24.89
N ASP A 410 -22.74 -5.29 24.02
CA ASP A 410 -23.55 -4.07 23.95
C ASP A 410 -24.72 -4.10 24.93
N VAL A 411 -25.44 -5.21 25.03
CA VAL A 411 -26.61 -5.32 25.91
C VAL A 411 -26.16 -5.64 27.33
N LEU A 412 -25.48 -6.77 27.52
CA LEU A 412 -25.11 -7.23 28.87
C LEU A 412 -24.06 -6.33 29.54
N LYS A 413 -23.02 -5.88 28.83
CA LYS A 413 -21.99 -5.01 29.43
C LYS A 413 -22.47 -3.57 29.63
N SER A 414 -23.36 -3.03 28.78
CA SER A 414 -23.93 -1.69 29.05
C SER A 414 -24.88 -1.72 30.23
N GLN A 415 -25.66 -2.80 30.41
CA GLN A 415 -26.47 -3.00 31.60
C GLN A 415 -25.61 -3.21 32.85
N GLN A 416 -24.52 -3.99 32.78
CA GLN A 416 -23.57 -4.10 33.88
C GLN A 416 -22.88 -2.76 34.21
N LYS A 417 -22.56 -1.94 33.19
CA LYS A 417 -22.00 -0.59 33.40
C LYS A 417 -23.04 0.37 33.99
N GLN A 418 -24.31 0.30 33.58
CA GLN A 418 -25.39 1.07 34.20
C GLN A 418 -25.61 0.65 35.65
N VAL A 419 -25.68 -0.65 35.93
CA VAL A 419 -25.78 -1.17 37.30
C VAL A 419 -24.57 -0.76 38.13
N ARG A 420 -23.35 -0.87 37.60
CA ARG A 420 -22.12 -0.46 38.30
C ARG A 420 -22.04 1.05 38.51
N LYS A 421 -22.47 1.86 37.53
CA LYS A 421 -22.56 3.31 37.66
C LYS A 421 -23.62 3.71 38.69
N VAL A 422 -24.78 3.07 38.68
CA VAL A 422 -25.79 3.23 39.74
C VAL A 422 -25.22 2.80 41.09
N PHE A 423 -24.46 1.71 41.17
CA PHE A 423 -23.78 1.32 42.40
C PHE A 423 -22.72 2.34 42.84
N GLU A 424 -21.86 2.83 41.94
CA GLU A 424 -20.83 3.85 42.22
C GLU A 424 -21.46 5.20 42.60
N ASP A 425 -22.59 5.59 41.98
CA ASP A 425 -23.37 6.79 42.29
C ASP A 425 -24.16 6.63 43.62
N VAL A 426 -24.60 5.40 43.97
CA VAL A 426 -25.33 5.07 45.22
C VAL A 426 -24.38 4.83 46.41
N HIS A 427 -23.07 4.66 46.19
CA HIS A 427 -22.10 4.69 47.30
C HIS A 427 -21.98 6.08 47.95
N GLY A 428 -22.60 7.12 47.38
CA GLY A 428 -22.75 8.44 48.00
C GLY A 428 -23.94 8.55 48.96
N GLU A 429 -25.05 7.84 48.76
CA GLU A 429 -26.25 7.97 49.59
C GLU A 429 -27.09 6.67 49.63
N GLY A 430 -27.31 6.12 50.84
CA GLY A 430 -28.51 5.35 51.19
C GLY A 430 -28.67 3.94 50.60
N SER A 431 -28.13 2.93 51.29
CA SER A 431 -28.30 1.50 50.98
C SER A 431 -29.67 0.94 51.42
N VAL A 432 -30.76 1.17 50.66
CA VAL A 432 -32.03 0.42 50.89
C VAL A 432 -32.76 -0.03 49.60
N LEU A 433 -32.47 0.52 48.42
CA LEU A 433 -33.25 0.22 47.20
C LEU A 433 -32.75 -0.95 46.32
N ILE A 434 -31.72 -1.69 46.74
CA ILE A 434 -31.02 -2.67 45.88
C ILE A 434 -31.76 -4.01 45.69
N LYS A 435 -32.69 -4.37 46.60
CA LYS A 435 -33.38 -5.68 46.54
C LYS A 435 -34.59 -5.74 45.62
N GLN A 436 -35.24 -4.61 45.29
CA GLN A 436 -36.44 -4.63 44.45
C GLN A 436 -36.14 -4.60 42.95
N VAL A 437 -34.96 -4.11 42.55
CA VAL A 437 -34.56 -4.02 41.13
C VAL A 437 -33.82 -5.28 40.64
N SER A 438 -33.24 -6.07 41.54
CA SER A 438 -32.42 -7.25 41.20
C SER A 438 -33.19 -8.57 41.06
N ALA A 439 -34.47 -8.62 41.45
CA ALA A 439 -35.28 -9.84 41.42
C ALA A 439 -35.52 -10.43 40.01
N PRO A 440 -35.84 -9.66 38.94
CA PRO A 440 -36.01 -10.23 37.61
C PRO A 440 -34.68 -10.63 36.94
N PHE A 441 -33.53 -10.24 37.49
CA PHE A 441 -32.21 -10.48 36.90
C PHE A 441 -31.57 -11.80 37.33
N SER A 442 -31.90 -12.31 38.52
CA SER A 442 -31.39 -13.61 38.99
C SER A 442 -31.89 -14.79 38.13
N ALA A 443 -33.11 -14.68 37.58
CA ALA A 443 -33.70 -15.69 36.70
C ALA A 443 -33.02 -15.75 35.32
N ALA A 444 -32.69 -14.60 34.72
CA ALA A 444 -31.97 -14.54 33.43
C ALA A 444 -30.51 -15.00 33.54
N TYR A 445 -29.85 -14.70 34.67
CA TYR A 445 -28.49 -15.18 34.96
C TYR A 445 -28.44 -16.71 35.13
N ASN A 446 -29.43 -17.29 35.82
CA ASN A 446 -29.50 -18.75 36.03
C ASN A 446 -29.94 -19.53 34.78
N PHE A 447 -30.62 -18.89 33.82
CA PHE A 447 -30.96 -19.51 32.54
C PHE A 447 -29.74 -19.64 31.59
N ILE A 448 -28.72 -18.78 31.76
CA ILE A 448 -27.53 -18.72 30.88
C ILE A 448 -26.29 -19.38 31.53
N SER A 449 -26.22 -19.45 32.86
CA SER A 449 -25.10 -20.03 33.62
C SER A 449 -25.03 -21.56 33.67
N ARG A 450 -25.84 -22.31 32.89
CA ARG A 450 -25.59 -23.74 32.68
C ARG A 450 -24.33 -23.91 31.83
N LYS A 451 -23.20 -24.17 32.50
CA LYS A 451 -21.99 -24.71 31.86
C LYS A 451 -22.41 -25.92 31.01
N PRO A 452 -22.06 -25.99 29.71
CA PRO A 452 -22.20 -27.24 29.00
C PRO A 452 -21.21 -28.24 29.61
N GLU A 453 -21.71 -29.37 30.12
CA GLU A 453 -20.89 -30.53 30.44
C GLU A 453 -20.11 -30.93 29.19
N ASN A 454 -18.79 -31.09 29.36
CA ASN A 454 -17.88 -31.60 28.34
C ASN A 454 -18.27 -33.04 27.96
N LYS A 455 -19.14 -33.20 26.95
CA LYS A 455 -19.20 -34.45 26.19
C LYS A 455 -18.05 -34.46 25.19
N ILE A 456 -16.98 -35.14 25.59
CA ILE A 456 -15.86 -35.51 24.74
C ILE A 456 -16.41 -36.38 23.60
N VAL A 457 -16.50 -35.83 22.39
CA VAL A 457 -16.72 -36.62 21.18
C VAL A 457 -15.35 -37.12 20.73
N LYS A 458 -15.10 -38.43 20.92
CA LYS A 458 -13.92 -39.12 20.37
C LYS A 458 -13.97 -39.04 18.85
N ALA A 459 -13.13 -38.20 18.24
CA ALA A 459 -12.78 -38.33 16.83
C ALA A 459 -11.73 -39.44 16.70
N VAL A 460 -12.13 -40.54 16.04
CA VAL A 460 -11.23 -41.64 15.68
C VAL A 460 -10.40 -41.20 14.48
N ALA A 461 -9.10 -41.01 14.69
CA ALA A 461 -8.09 -41.01 13.63
C ALA A 461 -6.86 -41.72 14.19
N GLY A 462 -6.57 -42.92 13.67
CA GLY A 462 -5.48 -43.77 14.14
C GLY A 462 -4.11 -43.13 13.93
N ARG A 463 -3.28 -43.22 14.96
CA ARG A 463 -1.82 -43.04 14.88
C ARG A 463 -1.15 -44.43 14.93
N PRO A 464 -0.08 -44.69 14.17
CA PRO A 464 0.79 -45.81 14.43
C PRO A 464 1.57 -45.57 15.73
N ALA A 465 1.77 -46.64 16.49
CA ALA A 465 2.42 -46.66 17.79
C ALA A 465 3.95 -46.57 17.67
N GLY A 466 4.57 -45.87 18.63
CA GLY A 466 6.01 -45.93 18.89
C GLY A 466 6.60 -44.62 19.40
N ALA A 467 6.58 -44.43 20.72
CA ALA A 467 7.53 -43.69 21.57
C ALA A 467 6.81 -43.26 22.87
N GLU A 468 6.90 -44.10 23.90
CA GLU A 468 6.72 -43.66 25.29
C GLU A 468 8.05 -43.08 25.77
N GLU A 469 8.07 -41.84 26.22
CA GLU A 469 9.09 -41.31 27.12
C GLU A 469 8.45 -40.40 28.18
N ASP A 470 8.91 -40.59 29.41
CA ASP A 470 8.33 -40.14 30.67
C ASP A 470 8.34 -38.60 30.86
N LEU A 471 7.17 -38.05 31.19
CA LEU A 471 6.94 -36.64 31.49
C LEU A 471 7.55 -36.22 32.85
N LYS A 472 8.49 -35.26 32.83
CA LYS A 472 8.91 -34.45 33.99
C LYS A 472 8.82 -32.95 33.67
N PHE A 473 8.21 -32.19 34.59
CA PHE A 473 8.18 -30.72 34.73
C PHE A 473 8.49 -29.82 33.50
N GLY A 474 7.48 -29.06 33.03
CA GLY A 474 7.69 -27.69 32.53
C GLY A 474 8.29 -27.51 31.12
N GLU A 475 7.85 -28.26 30.11
CA GLU A 475 8.37 -28.12 28.74
C GLU A 475 8.01 -26.77 28.09
N GLN A 476 8.88 -25.78 28.25
CA GLN A 476 9.06 -24.71 27.25
C GLN A 476 9.66 -25.34 25.99
N TYR A 477 9.20 -24.91 24.83
CA TYR A 477 9.75 -25.42 23.57
C TYR A 477 11.17 -24.90 23.38
N THR A 478 12.13 -25.81 23.33
CA THR A 478 13.52 -25.52 23.00
C THR A 478 13.74 -25.58 21.49
N SER A 479 14.48 -24.60 20.95
CA SER A 479 14.82 -24.58 19.53
C SER A 479 15.67 -25.78 19.15
N HIS A 480 15.44 -26.35 17.96
CA HIS A 480 16.27 -27.43 17.42
C HIS A 480 17.74 -27.01 17.22
N LEU A 481 18.01 -25.70 17.10
CA LEU A 481 19.37 -25.17 17.03
C LEU A 481 20.18 -25.50 18.30
N ALA A 482 19.52 -25.67 19.45
CA ALA A 482 20.18 -26.06 20.70
C ALA A 482 20.80 -27.46 20.64
N ASN A 483 20.44 -28.29 19.65
CA ASN A 483 21.01 -29.63 19.49
C ASN A 483 22.37 -29.61 18.76
N GLU A 484 22.79 -28.47 18.23
CA GLU A 484 24.09 -28.34 17.57
C GLU A 484 25.20 -28.13 18.61
N ASP A 485 26.08 -29.11 18.79
CA ASP A 485 27.24 -28.98 19.67
C ASP A 485 28.36 -28.18 18.98
N ARG A 486 28.28 -26.86 19.09
CA ARG A 486 29.31 -25.93 18.61
C ARG A 486 29.32 -24.63 19.40
N THR A 487 30.37 -23.84 19.23
CA THR A 487 30.45 -22.46 19.74
C THR A 487 30.22 -21.46 18.62
N VAL A 488 29.64 -20.31 18.97
CA VAL A 488 29.46 -19.17 18.06
C VAL A 488 29.94 -17.90 18.74
N SER A 489 30.71 -17.10 18.00
CA SER A 489 31.14 -15.78 18.46
C SER A 489 30.03 -14.75 18.26
N CYS A 490 29.86 -13.87 19.24
CA CYS A 490 28.89 -12.78 19.12
C CYS A 490 29.34 -11.77 18.04
N PRO A 491 28.45 -11.28 17.15
CA PRO A 491 28.79 -10.20 16.22
C PRO A 491 29.26 -8.90 16.88
N ASN A 492 28.98 -8.75 18.18
CA ASN A 492 29.38 -7.61 18.99
C ASN A 492 30.58 -7.93 19.91
N ALA A 493 31.28 -9.04 19.70
CA ALA A 493 32.37 -9.49 20.56
C ALA A 493 33.50 -8.46 20.65
N GLU A 494 33.96 -7.93 19.51
CA GLU A 494 35.03 -6.92 19.46
C GLU A 494 34.69 -5.65 20.27
N LYS A 495 33.42 -5.23 20.22
CA LYS A 495 32.96 -3.99 20.86
C LYS A 495 32.66 -4.14 22.34
N HIS A 496 32.20 -5.31 22.76
CA HIS A 496 31.67 -5.54 24.11
C HIS A 496 32.43 -6.60 24.90
N GLY A 497 33.51 -7.15 24.37
CA GLY A 497 34.29 -8.22 25.01
C GLY A 497 33.47 -9.50 25.25
N CYS A 498 32.57 -9.84 24.32
CA CYS A 498 31.73 -11.02 24.47
C CYS A 498 32.57 -12.30 24.33
N LYS A 499 32.37 -13.24 25.26
CA LYS A 499 32.91 -14.60 25.13
C LYS A 499 32.20 -15.37 24.02
N ASP A 500 32.85 -16.42 23.53
CA ASP A 500 32.20 -17.40 22.66
C ASP A 500 31.07 -18.09 23.41
N LEU A 501 29.95 -18.27 22.72
CA LEU A 501 28.71 -18.78 23.29
C LEU A 501 28.53 -20.23 22.84
N TRP A 502 28.32 -21.14 23.78
CA TRP A 502 27.96 -22.53 23.46
C TRP A 502 26.50 -22.56 22.97
N VAL A 503 26.28 -23.13 21.79
CA VAL A 503 24.99 -23.09 21.09
C VAL A 503 23.85 -23.77 21.86
N PRO A 504 24.06 -24.92 22.53
CA PRO A 504 23.05 -25.54 23.38
C PRO A 504 22.55 -24.61 24.48
N ASP A 505 23.44 -23.95 25.22
CA ASP A 505 23.04 -22.97 26.25
C ASP A 505 22.39 -21.73 25.64
N LEU A 506 22.95 -21.22 24.54
CA LEU A 506 22.48 -20.01 23.88
C LEU A 506 21.00 -20.15 23.50
N TYR A 507 20.59 -21.23 22.84
CA TYR A 507 19.22 -21.43 22.39
C TYR A 507 18.33 -22.20 23.38
N GLY A 508 18.93 -23.00 24.26
CA GLY A 508 18.26 -23.78 25.29
C GLY A 508 17.84 -22.93 26.49
N GLU A 509 18.80 -22.22 27.09
CA GLU A 509 18.57 -21.48 28.34
C GLU A 509 18.36 -19.99 28.09
N PHE A 510 19.16 -19.39 27.19
CA PHE A 510 19.16 -17.95 26.99
C PHE A 510 18.24 -17.46 25.88
N CYS A 511 17.42 -18.34 25.29
CA CYS A 511 16.47 -18.00 24.24
C CYS A 511 17.12 -17.30 23.03
N GLY A 512 18.34 -17.66 22.66
CA GLY A 512 19.12 -17.04 21.59
C GLY A 512 19.59 -15.62 21.91
N VAL A 513 19.74 -15.26 23.19
CA VAL A 513 20.19 -13.94 23.63
C VAL A 513 21.59 -14.04 24.24
N CYS A 514 22.54 -13.26 23.71
CA CYS A 514 23.87 -13.14 24.31
C CYS A 514 23.75 -12.53 25.71
N GLU A 515 24.22 -13.23 26.73
CA GLU A 515 24.15 -12.76 28.12
C GLU A 515 24.95 -11.47 28.37
N ASN A 516 26.08 -11.31 27.66
CA ASN A 516 26.99 -10.18 27.87
C ASN A 516 26.46 -8.87 27.25
N CYS A 517 26.21 -8.85 25.94
CA CYS A 517 25.79 -7.62 25.25
C CYS A 517 24.27 -7.54 24.98
N GLY A 518 23.52 -8.62 25.22
CA GLY A 518 22.10 -8.70 24.92
C GLY A 518 21.76 -8.71 23.43
N HIS A 519 22.68 -9.18 22.57
CA HIS A 519 22.39 -9.39 21.15
C HIS A 519 21.45 -10.59 20.97
N HIS A 520 20.43 -10.43 20.14
CA HIS A 520 19.46 -11.47 19.83
C HIS A 520 19.87 -12.13 18.53
N PHE A 521 20.29 -13.39 18.62
CA PHE A 521 20.51 -14.22 17.46
C PHE A 521 19.16 -14.59 16.81
N PRO A 522 19.10 -14.75 15.48
CA PRO A 522 17.89 -15.21 14.81
C PRO A 522 17.37 -16.52 15.42
N LEU A 523 16.06 -16.58 15.64
CA LEU A 523 15.34 -17.78 16.08
C LEU A 523 14.23 -18.08 15.08
N GLU A 524 13.83 -19.34 14.99
CA GLU A 524 12.70 -19.76 14.18
C GLU A 524 11.37 -19.22 14.74
N TYR A 525 10.39 -19.00 13.86
CA TYR A 525 9.10 -18.43 14.27
C TYR A 525 8.30 -19.42 15.13
N GLU A 526 8.56 -20.73 15.00
CA GLU A 526 7.97 -21.79 15.82
C GLU A 526 8.29 -21.62 17.31
N TRP A 527 9.50 -21.14 17.62
CA TRP A 527 9.89 -20.86 19.00
C TRP A 527 8.95 -19.85 19.65
N TYR A 528 8.65 -18.77 18.94
CA TYR A 528 7.72 -17.75 19.42
C TYR A 528 6.29 -18.28 19.48
N LEU A 529 5.86 -19.06 18.48
CA LEU A 529 4.52 -19.64 18.46
C LEU A 529 4.25 -20.51 19.69
N LYS A 530 5.26 -21.24 20.18
CA LYS A 530 5.12 -22.16 21.32
C LYS A 530 5.42 -21.52 22.68
N ASN A 531 6.28 -20.49 22.74
CA ASN A 531 6.69 -19.87 24.01
C ASN A 531 5.98 -18.55 24.32
N LEU A 532 5.47 -17.83 23.31
CA LEU A 532 4.80 -16.53 23.53
C LEU A 532 3.36 -16.69 24.02
N PHE A 533 2.66 -17.71 23.54
CA PHE A 533 1.22 -17.93 23.78
C PHE A 533 0.98 -19.02 24.82
N ASP A 534 -0.22 -19.01 25.41
CA ASP A 534 -0.63 -20.02 26.38
C ASP A 534 -0.76 -21.39 25.70
N GLN A 535 -0.37 -22.46 26.40
CA GLN A 535 -0.53 -23.83 25.92
C GLN A 535 -2.01 -24.09 25.57
N ASP A 536 -2.26 -24.84 24.51
CA ASP A 536 -3.59 -25.18 23.97
C ASP A 536 -4.49 -24.00 23.53
N SER A 537 -3.95 -22.78 23.45
CA SER A 537 -4.72 -21.61 23.01
C SER A 537 -4.73 -21.41 21.48
N PHE A 538 -3.80 -22.03 20.76
CA PHE A 538 -3.59 -21.83 19.32
C PHE A 538 -4.74 -22.41 18.48
N ARG A 539 -5.43 -21.55 17.72
CA ARG A 539 -6.47 -21.96 16.76
C ARG A 539 -6.30 -21.22 15.43
N GLU A 540 -5.63 -21.88 14.48
CA GLU A 540 -5.42 -21.34 13.14
C GLU A 540 -6.76 -21.22 12.38
N PHE A 541 -6.91 -20.13 11.65
CA PHE A 541 -8.01 -19.92 10.71
C PHE A 541 -7.48 -19.34 9.40
N ASN A 542 -8.24 -19.50 8.31
CA ASN A 542 -7.86 -19.10 6.94
C ASN A 542 -6.66 -19.86 6.35
N ALA A 543 -6.29 -21.02 6.88
CA ALA A 543 -5.24 -21.86 6.29
C ALA A 543 -5.55 -22.26 4.82
N ASP A 544 -6.82 -22.22 4.44
CA ASP A 544 -7.34 -22.51 3.10
C ASP A 544 -6.96 -21.48 2.02
N ILE A 545 -6.54 -20.26 2.40
CA ILE A 545 -6.15 -19.22 1.44
C ILE A 545 -4.67 -19.42 1.05
N CYS A 546 -4.42 -19.46 -0.26
CA CYS A 546 -3.14 -19.81 -0.88
C CYS A 546 -2.64 -18.71 -1.80
N ALA A 547 -1.34 -18.42 -1.74
CA ALA A 547 -0.67 -17.60 -2.74
C ALA A 547 -0.69 -18.30 -4.10
N LYS A 548 -0.87 -17.52 -5.17
CA LYS A 548 -0.82 -17.99 -6.55
C LYS A 548 -0.07 -17.00 -7.43
N ASP A 549 0.12 -17.36 -8.69
CA ASP A 549 0.68 -16.49 -9.71
C ASP A 549 -0.44 -15.84 -10.55
N PRO A 550 -0.91 -14.63 -10.20
CA PRO A 550 -1.98 -13.96 -10.94
C PRO A 550 -1.52 -13.34 -12.27
N LEU A 551 -0.20 -13.13 -12.46
CA LEU A 551 0.33 -12.45 -13.64
C LEU A 551 0.92 -13.41 -14.68
N GLY A 552 1.12 -14.68 -14.32
CA GLY A 552 1.88 -15.63 -15.11
C GLY A 552 3.36 -15.25 -15.15
N PHE A 553 3.90 -14.77 -14.03
CA PHE A 553 5.28 -14.33 -13.94
C PHE A 553 6.23 -15.51 -14.12
N PHE A 554 7.15 -15.42 -15.09
CA PHE A 554 8.01 -16.54 -15.47
C PHE A 554 8.75 -17.16 -14.29
N GLY A 555 8.59 -18.48 -14.11
CA GLY A 555 9.23 -19.24 -13.02
C GLY A 555 8.67 -18.96 -11.62
N TYR A 556 7.64 -18.14 -11.45
CA TYR A 556 7.08 -17.84 -10.13
C TYR A 556 6.27 -19.02 -9.56
N GLU A 557 5.49 -19.72 -10.38
CA GLU A 557 4.71 -20.88 -9.94
C GLU A 557 5.58 -21.99 -9.32
N SER A 558 6.75 -22.28 -9.90
CA SER A 558 7.69 -23.27 -9.35
C SER A 558 8.32 -22.80 -8.04
N LYS A 559 8.63 -21.49 -7.92
CA LYS A 559 9.10 -20.86 -6.67
C LYS A 559 8.04 -20.93 -5.57
N LEU A 560 6.76 -20.83 -5.91
CA LEU A 560 5.64 -21.01 -4.98
C LEU A 560 5.51 -22.47 -4.53
N LYS A 561 5.48 -23.43 -5.46
CA LYS A 561 5.42 -24.87 -5.13
C LYS A 561 6.56 -25.30 -4.19
N THR A 562 7.76 -24.79 -4.45
CA THR A 562 8.94 -25.03 -3.59
C THR A 562 8.79 -24.39 -2.20
N ALA A 563 8.20 -23.20 -2.11
CA ALA A 563 7.94 -22.57 -0.81
C ALA A 563 6.88 -23.34 -0.02
N CYS A 564 5.81 -23.80 -0.68
CA CYS A 564 4.78 -24.61 -0.06
C CYS A 564 5.32 -25.97 0.42
N SER A 565 6.12 -26.67 -0.38
CA SER A 565 6.69 -27.97 0.01
C SER A 565 7.67 -27.86 1.18
N LYS A 566 8.50 -26.80 1.21
CA LYS A 566 9.46 -26.56 2.31
C LYS A 566 8.80 -26.16 3.61
N THR A 567 7.70 -25.40 3.55
CA THR A 567 7.07 -24.84 4.76
C THR A 567 5.84 -25.60 5.22
N GLY A 568 5.27 -26.48 4.37
CA GLY A 568 3.97 -27.10 4.60
C GLY A 568 2.81 -26.11 4.65
N ARG A 569 3.01 -24.86 4.22
CA ARG A 569 2.05 -23.75 4.32
C ARG A 569 1.83 -23.07 2.98
N ASN A 570 0.66 -22.46 2.83
CA ASN A 570 0.21 -21.92 1.55
C ASN A 570 0.48 -20.42 1.33
N SER A 571 1.03 -19.71 2.33
CA SER A 571 1.25 -18.25 2.30
C SER A 571 2.25 -17.83 3.37
N ALA A 572 2.79 -16.62 3.28
CA ALA A 572 3.75 -16.06 4.23
C ALA A 572 3.16 -15.50 5.53
N ILE A 573 1.85 -15.61 5.72
CA ILE A 573 1.16 -15.17 6.93
C ILE A 573 0.35 -16.31 7.55
N ILE A 574 0.38 -16.38 8.87
CA ILE A 574 -0.41 -17.29 9.69
C ILE A 574 -1.37 -16.45 10.52
N THR A 575 -2.66 -16.78 10.50
CA THR A 575 -3.69 -16.08 11.27
C THR A 575 -4.37 -17.02 12.24
N PHE A 576 -4.39 -16.68 13.53
CA PHE A 576 -4.89 -17.57 14.56
C PHE A 576 -5.44 -16.81 15.77
N ASP A 577 -6.30 -17.47 16.53
CA ASP A 577 -6.60 -17.05 17.90
C ASP A 577 -5.58 -17.64 18.85
N ALA A 578 -5.23 -16.89 19.89
CA ALA A 578 -4.38 -17.34 20.98
C ALA A 578 -4.75 -16.63 22.28
N GLN A 579 -4.09 -17.04 23.36
CA GLN A 579 -4.11 -16.36 24.64
C GLN A 579 -2.69 -15.99 25.07
N VAL A 580 -2.55 -14.85 25.74
CA VAL A 580 -1.32 -14.48 26.43
C VAL A 580 -1.67 -14.16 27.88
N MET A 581 -1.26 -15.03 28.78
CA MET A 581 -1.53 -14.94 30.22
C MET A 581 -3.05 -14.74 30.49
N GLY A 582 -3.88 -15.52 29.80
CA GLY A 582 -5.34 -15.48 29.90
C GLY A 582 -6.04 -14.39 29.09
N VAL A 583 -5.31 -13.49 28.42
CA VAL A 583 -5.91 -12.47 27.53
C VAL A 583 -6.11 -13.04 26.13
N ASP A 584 -7.36 -13.16 25.70
CA ASP A 584 -7.74 -13.55 24.33
C ASP A 584 -7.32 -12.49 23.31
N LEU A 585 -6.63 -12.91 22.24
CA LEU A 585 -6.23 -12.04 21.14
C LEU A 585 -6.30 -12.75 19.79
N VAL A 586 -6.36 -11.96 18.72
CA VAL A 586 -6.16 -12.43 17.34
C VAL A 586 -4.75 -12.06 16.91
N VAL A 587 -4.06 -12.99 16.27
CA VAL A 587 -2.67 -12.82 15.83
C VAL A 587 -2.59 -12.97 14.32
N ALA A 588 -1.84 -12.07 13.70
CA ALA A 588 -1.37 -12.15 12.32
C ALA A 588 0.17 -12.22 12.34
N LEU A 589 0.72 -13.39 12.01
CA LEU A 589 2.15 -13.67 12.08
C LEU A 589 2.75 -13.74 10.67
N LEU A 590 3.65 -12.82 10.33
CA LEU A 590 4.44 -12.85 9.08
C LEU A 590 5.78 -13.52 9.35
N TYR A 591 6.16 -14.53 8.56
CA TYR A 591 7.37 -15.33 8.78
C TYR A 591 8.27 -15.46 7.55
N SER A 592 9.57 -15.63 7.77
CA SER A 592 10.60 -15.60 6.73
C SER A 592 10.59 -16.81 5.78
N ASN A 593 10.27 -18.01 6.28
CA ASN A 593 10.51 -19.25 5.53
C ASN A 593 9.69 -19.34 4.23
N PHE A 594 8.55 -18.65 4.15
CA PHE A 594 7.79 -18.51 2.91
C PHE A 594 8.17 -17.20 2.22
N ARG A 595 9.04 -17.28 1.22
CA ARG A 595 9.40 -16.16 0.34
C ARG A 595 9.79 -14.88 1.12
N ASN A 596 10.58 -15.05 2.18
CA ASN A 596 11.08 -13.98 3.05
C ASN A 596 9.97 -13.09 3.66
N GLY A 597 8.79 -13.66 3.94
CA GLY A 597 7.68 -12.90 4.53
C GLY A 597 7.06 -11.88 3.59
N THR A 598 7.30 -11.96 2.27
CA THR A 598 6.74 -11.00 1.31
C THR A 598 5.22 -11.07 1.25
N VAL A 599 4.59 -9.90 1.18
CA VAL A 599 3.13 -9.73 1.24
C VAL A 599 2.58 -9.61 -0.17
N GLY A 600 1.75 -10.58 -0.57
CA GLY A 600 0.91 -10.55 -1.77
C GLY A 600 -0.58 -10.53 -1.43
N ALA A 601 -1.42 -10.83 -2.42
CA ALA A 601 -2.88 -10.80 -2.30
C ALA A 601 -3.41 -11.81 -1.27
N ALA A 602 -2.80 -13.00 -1.17
CA ALA A 602 -3.18 -14.01 -0.18
C ALA A 602 -2.88 -13.53 1.25
N GLU A 603 -1.69 -12.97 1.48
CA GLU A 603 -1.29 -12.44 2.77
C GLU A 603 -2.15 -11.24 3.19
N GLY A 604 -2.40 -10.32 2.25
CA GLY A 604 -3.28 -9.18 2.47
C GLY A 604 -4.71 -9.59 2.80
N GLU A 605 -5.28 -10.57 2.09
CA GLU A 605 -6.62 -11.08 2.40
C GLU A 605 -6.68 -11.73 3.79
N LYS A 606 -5.71 -12.58 4.15
CA LYS A 606 -5.65 -13.19 5.48
C LYS A 606 -5.56 -12.14 6.58
N PHE A 607 -4.74 -11.11 6.39
CA PHE A 607 -4.60 -10.00 7.34
C PHE A 607 -5.92 -9.22 7.49
N VAL A 608 -6.60 -8.91 6.38
CA VAL A 608 -7.92 -8.25 6.38
C VAL A 608 -8.95 -9.09 7.15
N LEU A 609 -8.99 -10.40 6.91
CA LEU A 609 -9.89 -11.31 7.62
C LEU A 609 -9.55 -11.44 9.12
N ALA A 610 -8.27 -11.34 9.49
CA ALA A 610 -7.85 -11.28 10.89
C ALA A 610 -8.35 -10.00 11.57
N CYS A 611 -8.26 -8.84 10.91
CA CYS A 611 -8.83 -7.58 11.40
C CYS A 611 -10.35 -7.69 11.60
N GLU A 612 -11.07 -8.29 10.64
CA GLU A 612 -12.51 -8.53 10.78
C GLU A 612 -12.85 -9.46 11.94
N SER A 613 -12.07 -10.54 12.09
CA SER A 613 -12.26 -11.50 13.17
C SER A 613 -12.06 -10.83 14.53
N ALA A 614 -10.99 -10.05 14.68
CA ALA A 614 -10.69 -9.29 15.88
C ALA A 614 -11.80 -8.26 16.20
N LYS A 615 -12.35 -7.60 15.16
CA LYS A 615 -13.49 -6.68 15.29
C LYS A 615 -14.76 -7.38 15.78
N ILE A 616 -15.15 -8.48 15.12
CA ILE A 616 -16.38 -9.21 15.45
C ILE A 616 -16.31 -9.79 16.86
N ARG A 617 -15.17 -10.38 17.23
CA ARG A 617 -14.93 -11.02 18.52
C ARG A 617 -14.57 -10.04 19.63
N ARG A 618 -14.40 -8.77 19.30
CA ARG A 618 -13.98 -7.71 20.22
C ARG A 618 -12.66 -8.01 20.95
N ARG A 619 -11.68 -8.51 20.19
CA ARG A 619 -10.34 -8.88 20.71
C ARG A 619 -9.26 -7.91 20.26
N PRO A 620 -8.16 -7.75 21.01
CA PRO A 620 -6.93 -7.11 20.54
C PRO A 620 -6.38 -7.86 19.31
N LEU A 621 -5.71 -7.11 18.44
CA LEU A 621 -5.02 -7.63 17.27
C LEU A 621 -3.50 -7.42 17.46
N LEU A 622 -2.75 -8.51 17.37
CA LEU A 622 -1.29 -8.50 17.33
C LEU A 622 -0.81 -8.83 15.91
N ALA A 623 -0.08 -7.92 15.28
CA ALA A 623 0.75 -8.25 14.14
C ALA A 623 2.17 -8.55 14.62
N TYR A 624 2.53 -9.83 14.67
CA TYR A 624 3.89 -10.24 15.00
C TYR A 624 4.67 -10.48 13.71
N VAL A 625 5.69 -9.67 13.49
CA VAL A 625 6.45 -9.63 12.25
C VAL A 625 7.80 -10.27 12.51
N HIS A 626 7.86 -11.59 12.34
CA HIS A 626 9.13 -12.31 12.41
C HIS A 626 10.06 -11.80 11.30
N THR A 627 9.56 -11.72 10.07
CA THR A 627 10.23 -11.04 8.95
C THR A 627 9.23 -10.60 7.89
N THR A 628 9.49 -9.48 7.23
CA THR A 628 8.87 -9.08 5.96
C THR A 628 9.89 -8.44 5.03
N GLY A 629 10.08 -9.04 3.85
CA GLY A 629 10.89 -8.49 2.76
C GLY A 629 10.19 -7.41 1.94
N GLY A 630 8.92 -7.09 2.22
CA GLY A 630 8.16 -6.07 1.51
C GLY A 630 6.98 -6.63 0.70
N ILE A 631 6.53 -5.86 -0.28
CA ILE A 631 5.46 -6.27 -1.20
C ILE A 631 6.00 -7.28 -2.21
N ARG A 632 5.21 -8.29 -2.54
CA ARG A 632 5.61 -9.33 -3.47
C ARG A 632 5.63 -8.83 -4.91
N ILE A 633 6.84 -8.61 -5.44
CA ILE A 633 7.04 -8.06 -6.79
C ILE A 633 6.40 -8.90 -7.91
N HIS A 634 6.36 -10.22 -7.74
CA HIS A 634 5.86 -11.16 -8.76
C HIS A 634 4.34 -11.03 -8.99
N GLU A 635 3.63 -10.35 -8.08
CA GLU A 635 2.19 -10.07 -8.23
C GLU A 635 1.94 -8.64 -8.78
N GLY A 636 3.00 -7.89 -9.10
CA GLY A 636 2.89 -6.54 -9.66
C GLY A 636 2.04 -5.60 -8.79
N THR A 637 1.17 -4.84 -9.44
CA THR A 637 0.31 -3.86 -8.75
C THR A 637 -0.76 -4.50 -7.86
N LEU A 638 -1.09 -5.78 -8.05
CA LEU A 638 -1.96 -6.53 -7.12
C LEU A 638 -1.32 -6.65 -5.72
N GLY A 639 0.01 -6.71 -5.65
CA GLY A 639 0.75 -6.62 -4.40
C GLY A 639 0.67 -5.22 -3.78
N VAL A 640 0.87 -4.17 -4.59
CA VAL A 640 0.88 -2.77 -4.09
C VAL A 640 -0.46 -2.39 -3.47
N VAL A 641 -1.57 -2.76 -4.10
CA VAL A 641 -2.92 -2.45 -3.58
C VAL A 641 -3.25 -3.14 -2.26
N GLN A 642 -2.41 -4.08 -1.78
CA GLN A 642 -2.54 -4.60 -0.41
C GLN A 642 -2.25 -3.52 0.63
N MET A 643 -1.40 -2.52 0.32
CA MET A 643 -1.10 -1.39 1.21
C MET A 643 -2.38 -0.62 1.60
N PRO A 644 -3.16 -0.04 0.65
CA PRO A 644 -4.41 0.63 0.98
C PRO A 644 -5.50 -0.35 1.47
N LYS A 645 -5.58 -1.58 0.94
CA LYS A 645 -6.58 -2.59 1.35
C LYS A 645 -6.44 -2.99 2.82
N CYS A 646 -5.24 -3.35 3.25
CA CYS A 646 -4.98 -3.71 4.65
C CYS A 646 -5.12 -2.49 5.57
N THR A 647 -4.64 -1.32 5.13
CA THR A 647 -4.77 -0.08 5.92
C THR A 647 -6.23 0.30 6.16
N MET A 648 -7.11 0.12 5.16
CA MET A 648 -8.55 0.29 5.32
C MET A 648 -9.12 -0.64 6.41
N ALA A 649 -8.71 -1.91 6.42
CA ALA A 649 -9.15 -2.87 7.44
C ALA A 649 -8.65 -2.52 8.85
N VAL A 650 -7.38 -2.08 8.98
CA VAL A 650 -6.82 -1.58 10.25
C VAL A 650 -7.60 -0.36 10.73
N ARG A 651 -7.85 0.61 9.85
CA ARG A 651 -8.57 1.84 10.20
C ARG A 651 -9.98 1.53 10.69
N GLU A 652 -10.70 0.65 10.01
CA GLU A 652 -12.02 0.19 10.46
C GLU A 652 -11.98 -0.56 11.78
N TYR A 653 -10.96 -1.39 12.01
CA TYR A 653 -10.79 -2.12 13.27
C TYR A 653 -10.56 -1.15 14.44
N ILE A 654 -9.65 -0.19 14.28
CA ILE A 654 -9.33 0.81 15.31
C ILE A 654 -10.53 1.73 15.58
N ASP A 655 -11.21 2.21 14.53
CA ASP A 655 -12.41 3.06 14.67
C ASP A 655 -13.56 2.37 15.42
N ASN A 656 -13.59 1.03 15.45
CA ASN A 656 -14.59 0.27 16.22
C ASN A 656 -14.18 0.07 17.69
N GLY A 657 -13.01 0.55 18.12
CA GLY A 657 -12.51 0.40 19.48
C GLY A 657 -11.55 -0.79 19.65
N GLY A 658 -10.91 -1.24 18.58
CA GLY A 658 -9.88 -2.29 18.62
C GLY A 658 -8.52 -1.78 19.11
N LEU A 659 -7.76 -2.63 19.82
CA LEU A 659 -6.36 -2.39 20.15
C LEU A 659 -5.46 -3.12 19.15
N TYR A 660 -4.68 -2.36 18.39
CA TYR A 660 -3.74 -2.91 17.42
C TYR A 660 -2.31 -2.70 17.91
N ILE A 661 -1.54 -3.78 18.00
CA ILE A 661 -0.13 -3.78 18.39
C ILE A 661 0.68 -4.46 17.28
N VAL A 662 1.84 -3.88 16.93
CA VAL A 662 2.80 -4.47 16.00
C VAL A 662 4.12 -4.71 16.72
N VAL A 663 4.72 -5.87 16.50
CA VAL A 663 6.05 -6.21 17.06
C VAL A 663 6.95 -6.72 15.95
N TYR A 664 8.06 -6.02 15.70
CA TYR A 664 9.06 -6.36 14.69
C TYR A 664 10.22 -7.16 15.30
N ASP A 665 10.59 -8.31 14.72
CA ASP A 665 11.62 -9.18 15.31
C ASP A 665 12.96 -9.18 14.57
N ILE A 666 13.02 -9.69 13.33
CA ILE A 666 14.29 -9.81 12.60
C ILE A 666 14.43 -8.67 11.61
N ASN A 667 13.78 -8.76 10.45
CA ASN A 667 13.94 -7.84 9.33
C ASN A 667 12.57 -7.39 8.84
N SER A 668 12.29 -6.09 8.84
CA SER A 668 11.00 -5.55 8.41
C SER A 668 11.19 -4.34 7.50
N TYR A 669 10.83 -4.51 6.22
CA TYR A 669 11.09 -3.51 5.18
C TYR A 669 9.83 -3.13 4.36
N ALA A 670 9.91 -1.97 3.70
CA ALA A 670 9.09 -1.54 2.57
C ALA A 670 7.58 -1.44 2.82
N GLY A 671 6.78 -1.75 1.80
CA GLY A 671 5.34 -1.43 1.74
C GLY A 671 4.51 -1.84 2.97
N PRO A 672 4.70 -3.02 3.59
CA PRO A 672 3.99 -3.38 4.82
C PRO A 672 4.27 -2.40 5.98
N VAL A 673 5.55 -2.03 6.19
CA VAL A 673 5.94 -1.02 7.19
C VAL A 673 5.40 0.35 6.79
N ALA A 674 5.39 0.67 5.50
CA ALA A 674 4.84 1.90 4.94
C ALA A 674 3.30 1.95 4.87
N SER A 675 2.60 0.98 5.45
CA SER A 675 1.14 0.91 5.40
C SER A 675 0.57 0.28 6.68
N PHE A 676 -0.06 -0.88 6.60
CA PHE A 676 -0.86 -1.47 7.67
C PHE A 676 -0.05 -1.88 8.91
N LEU A 677 1.27 -2.10 8.81
CA LEU A 677 2.11 -2.29 10.01
C LEU A 677 2.46 -0.93 10.63
N GLY A 678 2.90 0.04 9.82
CA GLY A 678 3.25 1.38 10.28
C GLY A 678 2.08 2.24 10.77
N CYS A 679 0.84 1.86 10.45
CA CYS A 679 -0.38 2.52 10.94
C CYS A 679 -0.69 2.21 12.41
N SER A 680 -0.02 1.24 13.02
CA SER A 680 -0.26 0.92 14.43
C SER A 680 0.16 2.09 15.33
N PRO A 681 -0.69 2.52 16.28
CA PRO A 681 -0.30 3.50 17.29
C PRO A 681 0.72 2.92 18.29
N TYR A 682 0.82 1.59 18.39
CA TYR A 682 1.72 0.90 19.31
C TYR A 682 2.58 -0.09 18.53
N GLN A 683 3.83 0.30 18.26
CA GLN A 683 4.83 -0.45 17.52
C GLN A 683 6.04 -0.70 18.41
N PHE A 684 6.44 -1.95 18.52
CA PHE A 684 7.61 -2.36 19.30
C PHE A 684 8.56 -3.17 18.44
N ALA A 685 9.80 -3.31 18.91
CA ALA A 685 10.82 -4.08 18.24
C ALA A 685 11.53 -5.01 19.23
N ILE A 686 11.96 -6.18 18.78
CA ILE A 686 12.98 -6.96 19.48
C ILE A 686 14.33 -6.28 19.27
N ARG A 687 15.20 -6.28 20.29
CA ARG A 687 16.41 -5.44 20.35
C ARG A 687 17.35 -5.54 19.16
N SER A 688 17.48 -6.70 18.52
CA SER A 688 18.36 -6.85 17.34
C SER A 688 17.62 -6.78 16.00
N SER A 689 16.38 -6.29 15.98
CA SER A 689 15.61 -6.11 14.75
C SER A 689 16.18 -5.01 13.85
N ARG A 690 15.86 -5.13 12.56
CA ARG A 690 16.09 -4.13 11.53
C ARG A 690 14.75 -3.68 10.95
N ILE A 691 14.56 -2.36 10.91
CA ILE A 691 13.32 -1.74 10.43
C ILE A 691 13.70 -0.62 9.46
N GLY A 692 13.05 -0.58 8.30
CA GLY A 692 13.22 0.49 7.32
C GLY A 692 12.18 0.48 6.22
N PHE A 693 12.18 1.51 5.40
CA PHE A 693 11.44 1.65 4.17
C PHE A 693 12.15 0.95 3.01
N ALA A 694 13.43 1.26 2.80
CA ALA A 694 14.22 0.71 1.71
C ALA A 694 15.41 -0.11 2.25
N GLY A 695 15.91 -1.04 1.44
CA GLY A 695 17.19 -1.69 1.71
C GLY A 695 18.36 -0.80 1.27
N GLU A 696 19.56 -1.14 1.74
CA GLU A 696 20.81 -0.42 1.47
C GLU A 696 21.02 -0.11 -0.01
N GLY A 697 20.92 -1.13 -0.89
CA GLY A 697 21.12 -0.91 -2.32
C GLY A 697 20.09 0.01 -2.98
N VAL A 698 18.84 -0.01 -2.53
CA VAL A 698 17.81 0.92 -3.05
C VAL A 698 18.09 2.35 -2.60
N ILE A 699 18.59 2.52 -1.37
CA ILE A 699 19.00 3.84 -0.86
C ILE A 699 20.16 4.36 -1.70
N ARG A 700 21.22 3.58 -1.86
CA ARG A 700 22.39 3.96 -2.66
C ARG A 700 22.04 4.32 -4.10
N GLU A 701 21.19 3.52 -4.76
CA GLU A 701 20.73 3.79 -6.13
C GLU A 701 19.96 5.11 -6.23
N THR A 702 19.18 5.46 -5.21
CA THR A 702 18.33 6.67 -5.22
C THR A 702 19.08 7.93 -4.76
N THR A 703 19.93 7.82 -3.74
CA THR A 703 20.59 8.97 -3.11
C THR A 703 22.03 9.18 -3.59
N GLY A 704 22.67 8.15 -4.15
CA GLY A 704 24.10 8.14 -4.46
C GLY A 704 25.00 7.99 -3.23
N GLU A 705 24.44 7.78 -2.04
CA GLU A 705 25.17 7.74 -0.77
C GLU A 705 25.15 6.35 -0.12
N ASP A 706 26.28 5.94 0.44
CA ASP A 706 26.36 4.75 1.29
C ASP A 706 25.83 5.06 2.70
N ILE A 707 25.07 4.12 3.27
CA ILE A 707 24.53 4.26 4.63
C ILE A 707 25.36 3.47 5.66
N PRO A 708 25.41 3.90 6.92
CA PRO A 708 26.14 3.16 7.94
C PRO A 708 25.49 1.79 8.22
N PRO A 709 26.27 0.75 8.62
CA PRO A 709 25.74 -0.59 8.85
C PRO A 709 24.66 -0.70 9.94
N ASP A 710 24.53 0.32 10.79
CA ASP A 710 23.52 0.39 11.83
C ASP A 710 22.27 1.20 11.45
N TYR A 711 22.18 1.72 10.23
CA TYR A 711 21.12 2.61 9.77
C TYR A 711 19.70 2.09 10.05
N HIS A 712 19.48 0.77 9.89
CA HIS A 712 18.18 0.13 10.12
C HIS A 712 18.00 -0.49 11.51
N LYS A 713 18.98 -0.41 12.42
CA LYS A 713 18.85 -1.05 13.74
C LYS A 713 17.65 -0.46 14.50
N SER A 714 16.95 -1.32 15.25
CA SER A 714 15.81 -0.97 16.11
C SER A 714 16.06 0.26 16.99
N ARG A 715 17.29 0.44 17.51
CA ARG A 715 17.69 1.61 18.30
C ARG A 715 17.62 2.92 17.52
N ASN A 716 18.00 2.91 16.25
CA ASN A 716 17.91 4.09 15.39
C ASN A 716 16.44 4.35 15.00
N ALA A 717 15.66 3.30 14.74
CA ALA A 717 14.21 3.42 14.57
C ALA A 717 13.52 4.03 15.81
N LEU A 718 13.94 3.65 17.02
CA LEU A 718 13.44 4.23 18.27
C LEU A 718 13.86 5.70 18.42
N ARG A 719 15.13 6.03 18.16
CA ARG A 719 15.65 7.41 18.20
C ARG A 719 14.90 8.33 17.24
N ARG A 720 14.57 7.83 16.05
CA ARG A 720 13.76 8.51 15.05
C ARG A 720 12.26 8.51 15.38
N GLY A 721 11.81 7.88 16.46
CA GLY A 721 10.38 7.84 16.81
C GLY A 721 9.51 6.97 15.89
N HIS A 722 10.11 6.03 15.14
CA HIS A 722 9.38 5.10 14.26
C HIS A 722 8.67 3.99 15.04
N ILE A 723 9.19 3.67 16.23
CA ILE A 723 8.64 2.69 17.16
C ILE A 723 8.57 3.31 18.57
N GLN A 724 7.74 2.73 19.45
CA GLN A 724 7.50 3.21 20.81
C GLN A 724 8.35 2.49 21.86
N GLY A 725 9.01 1.38 21.51
CA GLY A 725 9.88 0.70 22.47
C GLY A 725 10.60 -0.50 21.89
N ILE A 726 11.64 -0.92 22.62
CA ILE A 726 12.45 -2.09 22.31
C ILE A 726 12.34 -3.08 23.46
N TRP A 727 12.03 -4.33 23.13
CA TRP A 727 11.89 -5.42 24.09
C TRP A 727 13.03 -6.43 23.95
N ASP A 728 13.40 -7.02 25.08
CA ASP A 728 14.17 -8.26 25.09
C ASP A 728 13.22 -9.43 24.83
N ARG A 729 13.61 -10.36 23.96
CA ARG A 729 12.86 -11.58 23.65
C ARG A 729 12.43 -12.34 24.91
N ARG A 730 13.30 -12.43 25.92
CA ARG A 730 13.02 -13.11 27.20
C ARG A 730 11.86 -12.47 27.96
N GLU A 731 11.63 -11.19 27.75
CA GLU A 731 10.56 -10.43 28.39
C GLU A 731 9.34 -10.22 27.49
N PHE A 732 9.37 -10.70 26.25
CA PHE A 732 8.36 -10.37 25.25
C PHE A 732 6.96 -10.75 25.74
N ARG A 733 6.76 -11.96 26.24
CA ARG A 733 5.47 -12.43 26.76
C ARG A 733 4.92 -11.51 27.86
N ARG A 734 5.77 -11.13 28.82
CA ARG A 734 5.42 -10.22 29.93
C ARG A 734 5.10 -8.81 29.43
N ASN A 735 5.92 -8.28 28.52
CA ASN A 735 5.76 -6.93 27.98
C ASN A 735 4.52 -6.81 27.09
N LEU A 736 4.21 -7.86 26.31
CA LEU A 736 2.98 -7.96 25.53
C LEU A 736 1.77 -7.99 26.47
N HIS A 737 1.75 -8.84 27.48
CA HIS A 737 0.67 -8.89 28.46
C HIS A 737 0.47 -7.54 29.17
N LYS A 738 1.56 -6.92 29.64
CA LYS A 738 1.51 -5.58 30.23
C LYS A 738 0.90 -4.57 29.26
N SER A 739 1.33 -4.56 28.00
CA SER A 739 0.82 -3.64 26.98
C SER A 739 -0.66 -3.85 26.71
N LEU A 740 -1.12 -5.10 26.62
CA LEU A 740 -2.54 -5.42 26.49
C LEU A 740 -3.35 -4.87 27.67
N LEU A 741 -2.83 -4.94 28.91
CA LEU A 741 -3.51 -4.43 30.10
C LEU A 741 -3.43 -2.92 30.29
N THR A 742 -2.36 -2.25 29.84
CA THR A 742 -2.10 -0.84 30.17
C THR A 742 -2.31 0.12 29.00
N MET A 743 -2.10 -0.31 27.75
CA MET A 743 -2.31 0.52 26.57
C MET A 743 -3.76 0.45 26.12
N GLY A 744 -4.30 1.55 25.59
CA GLY A 744 -5.72 1.64 25.25
C GLY A 744 -6.62 2.25 26.35
N GLY A 745 -7.61 3.02 25.94
CA GLY A 745 -8.56 3.69 26.85
C GLY A 745 -9.78 2.84 27.21
N ARG A 746 -10.62 3.33 28.14
CA ARG A 746 -11.90 2.71 28.56
C ARG A 746 -12.91 2.47 27.42
N ASN A 747 -12.67 3.12 26.28
CA ASN A 747 -13.51 3.01 25.08
C ASN A 747 -13.12 1.85 24.16
N LEU A 748 -11.98 1.18 24.40
CA LEU A 748 -11.62 -0.03 23.66
C LEU A 748 -12.36 -1.23 24.26
N TYR A 749 -13.04 -2.02 23.43
CA TYR A 749 -14.02 -3.00 23.89
C TYR A 749 -13.42 -4.26 24.54
N TYR A 750 -12.10 -4.43 24.47
CA TYR A 750 -11.43 -5.65 24.95
C TYR A 750 -11.13 -5.61 26.46
N ARG A 751 -11.19 -4.42 27.08
CA ARG A 751 -11.26 -4.25 28.54
C ARG A 751 -12.73 -4.20 28.95
#